data_AF-A0A5R9EX05-F1
#
_entry.id   AF-A0A5R9EX05-F1
#
_cell.length_a   1.000
_cell.length_b   1.000
_cell.length_c   1.000
_cell.angle_alpha   90.00
_cell.angle_beta   90.00
_cell.angle_gamma   90.00
#
_symmetry.space_group_name_H-M   'P 1'
#
loop_
_entity.id
_entity.type
_entity.pdbx_description
1 polymer ?
#
loop_
_entity_poly.entity_id
_entity_poly.type
_entity_poly.pdbx_seq_one_letter_code
_entity_poly.pdbx_strand_id
1 'polypeptide(L)'
;MGKLKIVPIILLLFLFGFVSKADASEVERHGGKDRFEVAVHVSQKGWSGSDTVYLVNYLAFADALSATPLAYQSHAPILLTHPDRLTAATKDEINRLKASKAVLVGGTGSISQNVVQDLNTMGIKDIHRIGGKDRYEVSANVANNVNTKDKAVIATGMTFADALSVAPYAARNSYPILLTRKNVIPAPVAQYLNNKKFSSSIIMGGEGSVGREVAANLPDPERIGGADRYAVAANLIRVKNLPTDQAFIATGLTFADALTGSVLAAKEYSPILLTRPEILPGDTKKIMVDKAIKNYVILGGPASVREEILNKYADALIMDNTHSIEGYTDKPSYARGETIEFKVHTLEPSFSIEVLRFGKEDTVLFKDSGITGAKQNYRKYDYKEGADWQTTYTLKVPSTWKSGLYAAKVYDESGKEFYIMFTVKNASSIKPKIAVLANIFTWEAYNSWGGGSFYGYKIDDGTGRRFAEILNLHRPNPRINPYVDSIHLPFAEKFLLSWLEKNGYAYDVISEYDLHHQPAILQQYDTLALNSHSEYWTGNMYDGFVSFLNKGGNVLNLAANNIYWKAVLKGDQIEVRKDKQNHTLVNERGGLWRDLGRPESRYLGVAYNYLGYGTYTPYKVQNPNHWVFKNTGLKTGDLIGEVGVNGRGAAGGETDKITPYTPENFQRLAKGLNPDLGGSDMIYYDTPNGGGVFSVSSLTFTGTLETDREISQIVKNVLNHFNK
;
A
#
# COMPACT_ATOMS: atom_id res chain seq x y z
N MET A 1 4.55 -72.88 56.22
CA MET A 1 5.24 -71.58 56.18
C MET A 1 6.05 -71.52 54.90
N GLY A 2 5.65 -70.68 53.93
CA GLY A 2 6.31 -70.58 52.62
C GLY A 2 5.45 -69.76 51.66
N LYS A 3 5.67 -68.44 51.65
CA LYS A 3 4.82 -67.41 51.03
C LYS A 3 4.95 -67.42 49.49
N LEU A 4 3.81 -67.44 48.81
CA LEU A 4 3.66 -67.13 47.38
C LEU A 4 4.00 -65.64 47.17
N LYS A 5 4.99 -65.33 46.32
CA LYS A 5 5.30 -63.96 45.89
C LYS A 5 4.55 -63.67 44.59
N ILE A 6 3.62 -62.73 44.65
CA ILE A 6 2.97 -62.10 43.49
C ILE A 6 3.98 -61.11 42.89
N VAL A 7 4.29 -61.27 41.59
CA VAL A 7 5.04 -60.30 40.80
C VAL A 7 4.03 -59.41 40.07
N PRO A 8 4.07 -58.07 40.23
CA PRO A 8 3.17 -57.20 39.47
C PRO A 8 3.74 -56.99 38.06
N ILE A 9 2.91 -57.26 37.05
CA ILE A 9 3.14 -56.85 35.68
C ILE A 9 2.90 -55.34 35.62
N ILE A 10 3.97 -54.56 35.46
CA ILE A 10 3.90 -53.12 35.19
C ILE A 10 3.54 -52.97 33.71
N LEU A 11 2.28 -52.63 33.45
CA LEU A 11 1.81 -52.20 32.13
C LEU A 11 2.33 -50.78 31.88
N LEU A 12 3.35 -50.63 31.02
CA LEU A 12 3.81 -49.33 30.55
C LEU A 12 2.75 -48.76 29.60
N LEU A 13 1.85 -47.93 30.12
CA LEU A 13 0.97 -47.08 29.31
C LEU A 13 1.83 -45.98 28.65
N PHE A 14 1.96 -46.04 27.32
CA PHE A 14 2.40 -44.91 26.52
C PHE A 14 1.36 -43.79 26.67
N LEU A 15 1.68 -42.80 27.51
CA LEU A 15 1.00 -41.51 27.51
C LEU A 15 1.35 -40.80 26.19
N PHE A 16 0.45 -40.92 25.21
CA PHE A 16 0.38 -39.94 24.13
C PHE A 16 0.14 -38.58 24.77
N GLY A 17 1.18 -37.73 24.78
CA GLY A 17 1.03 -36.33 25.07
C GLY A 17 0.08 -35.75 24.03
N PHE A 18 -1.16 -35.48 24.43
CA PHE A 18 -2.01 -34.55 23.72
C PHE A 18 -1.31 -33.20 23.76
N VAL A 19 -0.70 -32.83 22.65
CA VAL A 19 -0.39 -31.42 22.38
C VAL A 19 -1.74 -30.73 22.41
N SER A 20 -1.97 -29.91 23.43
CA SER A 20 -3.12 -29.02 23.46
C SER A 20 -3.05 -28.18 22.19
N LYS A 21 -4.00 -28.37 21.28
CA LYS A 21 -4.34 -27.35 20.29
C LYS A 21 -4.51 -26.07 21.09
N ALA A 22 -3.68 -25.06 20.82
CA ALA A 22 -4.00 -23.71 21.26
C ALA A 22 -5.39 -23.40 20.70
N ASP A 23 -6.37 -23.24 21.59
CA ASP A 23 -7.72 -22.86 21.22
C ASP A 23 -7.63 -21.57 20.40
N ALA A 24 -8.13 -21.62 19.16
CA ALA A 24 -8.42 -20.41 18.42
C ALA A 24 -9.46 -19.65 19.24
N SER A 25 -9.12 -18.47 19.75
CA SER A 25 -10.08 -17.64 20.47
C SER A 25 -11.25 -17.35 19.53
N GLU A 26 -12.43 -17.88 19.85
CA GLU A 26 -13.66 -17.65 19.09
C GLU A 26 -13.95 -16.14 19.09
N VAL A 27 -14.14 -15.56 17.91
CA VAL A 27 -14.42 -14.12 17.78
C VAL A 27 -15.80 -13.84 18.36
N GLU A 28 -15.89 -13.00 19.38
CA GLU A 28 -17.18 -12.66 19.98
C GLU A 28 -18.01 -11.80 19.02
N ARG A 29 -19.25 -12.23 18.76
CA ARG A 29 -20.19 -11.54 17.87
C ARG A 29 -21.56 -11.38 18.53
N HIS A 30 -22.07 -10.16 18.51
CA HIS A 30 -23.48 -9.83 18.78
C HIS A 30 -24.19 -9.55 17.45
N GLY A 31 -24.49 -10.63 16.73
CA GLY A 31 -25.22 -10.62 15.46
C GLY A 31 -26.71 -10.89 15.65
N GLY A 32 -27.48 -10.92 14.58
CA GLY A 32 -28.91 -11.25 14.61
C GLY A 32 -29.46 -11.30 13.18
N LYS A 33 -30.66 -11.84 12.97
CA LYS A 33 -31.25 -11.88 11.62
C LYS A 33 -31.57 -10.48 11.09
N ASP A 34 -31.74 -9.52 12.00
CA ASP A 34 -31.94 -8.12 11.73
C ASP A 34 -31.36 -7.26 12.87
N ARG A 35 -31.43 -5.93 12.71
CA ARG A 35 -30.92 -4.95 13.68
C ARG A 35 -31.64 -4.99 15.04
N PHE A 36 -32.88 -5.47 15.10
CA PHE A 36 -33.62 -5.56 16.35
C PHE A 36 -33.04 -6.69 17.20
N GLU A 37 -32.78 -7.86 16.60
CA GLU A 37 -32.09 -8.96 17.28
C GLU A 37 -30.66 -8.60 17.68
N VAL A 38 -29.93 -7.83 16.87
CA VAL A 38 -28.62 -7.30 17.26
C VAL A 38 -28.74 -6.47 18.55
N ALA A 39 -29.74 -5.57 18.63
CA ALA A 39 -30.00 -4.78 19.85
C ALA A 39 -30.33 -5.67 21.06
N VAL A 40 -31.10 -6.73 20.86
CA VAL A 40 -31.45 -7.72 21.89
C VAL A 40 -30.22 -8.46 22.38
N HIS A 41 -29.37 -8.98 21.50
CA HIS A 41 -28.18 -9.73 21.92
C HIS A 41 -27.13 -8.84 22.61
N VAL A 42 -26.97 -7.60 22.15
CA VAL A 42 -26.17 -6.58 22.87
C VAL A 42 -26.75 -6.34 24.27
N SER A 43 -28.08 -6.20 24.39
CA SER A 43 -28.76 -6.02 25.67
C SER A 43 -28.56 -7.22 26.61
N GLN A 44 -28.65 -8.45 26.09
CA GLN A 44 -28.42 -9.66 26.86
C GLN A 44 -26.99 -9.80 27.37
N LYS A 45 -26.00 -9.37 26.57
CA LYS A 45 -24.60 -9.32 27.01
C LYS A 45 -24.39 -8.30 28.12
N GLY A 46 -24.94 -7.09 27.97
CA GLY A 46 -24.68 -5.99 28.89
C GLY A 46 -25.54 -5.98 30.15
N TRP A 47 -26.73 -6.60 30.15
CA TRP A 47 -27.73 -6.44 31.21
C TRP A 47 -28.43 -7.75 31.56
N SER A 48 -28.29 -8.19 32.82
CA SER A 48 -29.13 -9.25 33.39
C SER A 48 -30.55 -8.77 33.65
N GLY A 49 -30.74 -7.46 33.89
CA GLY A 49 -32.01 -6.75 34.00
C GLY A 49 -31.78 -5.23 33.89
N SER A 50 -32.84 -4.47 33.64
CA SER A 50 -32.80 -3.00 33.59
C SER A 50 -34.18 -2.41 33.84
N ASP A 51 -34.31 -1.52 34.83
CA ASP A 51 -35.58 -0.84 35.12
C ASP A 51 -36.00 0.10 33.99
N THR A 52 -35.03 0.65 33.26
CA THR A 52 -35.25 1.60 32.16
C THR A 52 -34.78 1.01 30.83
N VAL A 53 -35.53 1.28 29.76
CA VAL A 53 -35.10 1.03 28.36
C VAL A 53 -35.16 2.30 27.55
N TYR A 54 -34.16 2.53 26.69
CA TYR A 54 -34.18 3.61 25.71
C TYR A 54 -34.67 3.05 24.38
N LEU A 55 -35.69 3.66 23.79
CA LEU A 55 -36.25 3.25 22.50
C LEU A 55 -36.01 4.32 21.45
N VAL A 56 -35.44 3.88 20.33
CA VAL A 56 -35.13 4.73 19.19
C VAL A 56 -35.67 4.12 17.90
N ASN A 57 -36.09 4.96 16.96
CA ASN A 57 -36.58 4.49 15.67
C ASN A 57 -35.42 4.02 14.78
N TYR A 58 -35.52 2.79 14.29
CA TYR A 58 -34.50 2.15 13.45
C TYR A 58 -34.24 2.82 12.09
N LEU A 59 -35.11 3.75 11.65
CA LEU A 59 -34.95 4.55 10.43
C LEU A 59 -34.41 5.96 10.71
N ALA A 60 -34.54 6.46 11.94
CA ALA A 60 -34.26 7.85 12.28
C ALA A 60 -32.94 7.96 13.04
N PHE A 61 -31.83 7.71 12.34
CA PHE A 61 -30.48 7.78 12.95
C PHE A 61 -30.28 9.08 13.71
N ALA A 62 -30.75 10.19 13.15
CA ALA A 62 -30.45 11.53 13.61
C ALA A 62 -31.00 11.84 15.01
N ASP A 63 -32.12 11.22 15.40
CA ASP A 63 -32.69 11.38 16.75
C ASP A 63 -31.92 10.54 17.76
N ALA A 64 -31.24 9.49 17.30
CA ALA A 64 -30.70 8.44 18.14
C ALA A 64 -29.21 8.65 18.51
N LEU A 65 -28.46 9.41 17.70
CA LEU A 65 -27.01 9.61 17.87
C LEU A 65 -26.60 10.19 19.24
N SER A 66 -27.47 11.01 19.83
CA SER A 66 -27.19 11.66 21.12
C SER A 66 -27.62 10.85 22.33
N ALA A 67 -28.29 9.70 22.14
CA ALA A 67 -28.89 8.94 23.23
C ALA A 67 -27.86 8.22 24.12
N THR A 68 -26.72 7.80 23.57
CA THR A 68 -25.74 6.94 24.26
C THR A 68 -25.26 7.49 25.61
N PRO A 69 -24.84 8.77 25.74
CA PRO A 69 -24.39 9.28 27.04
C PRO A 69 -25.47 9.23 28.11
N LEU A 70 -26.71 9.54 27.75
CA LEU A 70 -27.84 9.51 28.67
C LEU A 70 -28.22 8.08 29.06
N ALA A 71 -28.34 7.18 28.07
CA ALA A 71 -28.64 5.77 28.31
C ALA A 71 -27.57 5.10 29.21
N TYR A 72 -26.30 5.43 28.99
CA TYR A 72 -25.20 4.97 29.81
C TYR A 72 -25.29 5.47 31.26
N GLN A 73 -25.60 6.76 31.49
CA GLN A 73 -25.80 7.32 32.83
C GLN A 73 -27.00 6.69 33.55
N SER A 74 -28.02 6.25 32.81
CA SER A 74 -29.18 5.53 33.35
C SER A 74 -28.96 4.02 33.47
N HIS A 75 -27.75 3.53 33.20
CA HIS A 75 -27.43 2.09 33.16
C HIS A 75 -28.40 1.26 32.34
N ALA A 76 -28.89 1.79 31.22
CA ALA A 76 -29.97 1.22 30.43
C ALA A 76 -29.53 0.88 29.00
N PRO A 77 -30.03 -0.22 28.40
CA PRO A 77 -29.77 -0.53 27.00
C PRO A 77 -30.57 0.38 26.06
N ILE A 78 -30.06 0.54 24.83
CA ILE A 78 -30.80 1.13 23.71
C ILE A 78 -31.37 -0.01 22.87
N LEU A 79 -32.70 -0.06 22.76
CA LEU A 79 -33.44 -0.97 21.90
C LEU A 79 -34.06 -0.21 20.72
N LEU A 80 -34.41 -0.93 19.66
CA LEU A 80 -34.94 -0.37 18.42
C LEU A 80 -36.44 -0.60 18.29
N THR A 81 -37.15 0.36 17.68
CA THR A 81 -38.57 0.22 17.33
C THR A 81 -38.80 0.58 15.87
N HIS A 82 -39.87 0.06 15.25
CA HIS A 82 -40.44 0.69 14.06
C HIS A 82 -41.07 2.04 14.45
N PRO A 83 -41.32 2.95 13.48
CA PRO A 83 -41.98 4.22 13.77
C PRO A 83 -43.34 4.07 14.45
N ASP A 84 -44.04 2.97 14.20
CA ASP A 84 -45.45 2.77 14.57
C ASP A 84 -45.72 1.55 15.44
N ARG A 85 -44.72 0.72 15.76
CA ARG A 85 -44.90 -0.48 16.61
C ARG A 85 -43.57 -1.01 17.17
N LEU A 86 -43.66 -1.70 18.31
CA LEU A 86 -42.58 -2.54 18.82
C LEU A 86 -42.57 -3.90 18.09
N THR A 87 -41.38 -4.38 17.73
CA THR A 87 -41.23 -5.76 17.21
C THR A 87 -41.41 -6.78 18.33
N ALA A 88 -41.75 -8.03 18.00
CA ALA A 88 -41.83 -9.12 18.99
C ALA A 88 -40.52 -9.25 19.78
N ALA A 89 -39.37 -9.28 19.08
CA ALA A 89 -38.05 -9.33 19.71
C ALA A 89 -37.81 -8.19 20.72
N THR A 90 -38.25 -6.97 20.40
CA THR A 90 -38.12 -5.83 21.31
C THR A 90 -39.05 -5.96 22.51
N LYS A 91 -40.30 -6.43 22.30
CA LYS A 91 -41.25 -6.67 23.40
C LYS A 91 -40.72 -7.74 24.36
N ASP A 92 -40.19 -8.83 23.81
CA ASP A 92 -39.63 -9.94 24.59
C ASP A 92 -38.42 -9.50 25.41
N GLU A 93 -37.53 -8.69 24.82
CA GLU A 93 -36.36 -8.19 25.54
C GLU A 93 -36.72 -7.18 26.63
N ILE A 94 -37.70 -6.30 26.40
CA ILE A 94 -38.24 -5.42 27.44
C ILE A 94 -38.78 -6.23 28.64
N ASN A 95 -39.51 -7.31 28.37
CA ASN A 95 -40.01 -8.22 29.40
C ASN A 95 -38.87 -8.96 30.13
N ARG A 96 -37.86 -9.45 29.39
CA ARG A 96 -36.68 -10.12 29.95
C ARG A 96 -35.92 -9.20 30.90
N LEU A 97 -35.75 -7.93 30.51
CA LEU A 97 -35.10 -6.90 31.33
C LEU A 97 -35.93 -6.52 32.57
N LYS A 98 -37.23 -6.86 32.58
CA LYS A 98 -38.21 -6.42 33.58
C LYS A 98 -38.32 -4.89 33.67
N ALA A 99 -38.22 -4.23 32.51
CA ALA A 99 -38.26 -2.78 32.46
C ALA A 99 -39.63 -2.24 32.90
N SER A 100 -39.60 -1.28 33.81
CA SER A 100 -40.79 -0.57 34.31
C SER A 100 -40.91 0.85 33.75
N LYS A 101 -39.82 1.34 33.12
CA LYS A 101 -39.70 2.67 32.51
C LYS A 101 -39.20 2.59 31.07
N ALA A 102 -39.77 3.41 30.19
CA ALA A 102 -39.32 3.56 28.80
C ALA A 102 -39.03 5.02 28.46
N VAL A 103 -37.85 5.29 27.92
CA VAL A 103 -37.46 6.60 27.39
C VAL A 103 -37.46 6.56 25.87
N LEU A 104 -38.39 7.29 25.24
CA LEU A 104 -38.49 7.42 23.80
C LEU A 104 -37.64 8.60 23.33
N VAL A 105 -36.60 8.36 22.53
CA VAL A 105 -35.79 9.44 21.94
C VAL A 105 -36.23 9.68 20.50
N GLY A 106 -36.88 10.82 20.29
CA GLY A 106 -37.52 11.20 19.03
C GLY A 106 -38.93 11.75 19.21
N GLY A 107 -39.30 12.69 18.34
CA GLY A 107 -40.66 13.24 18.30
C GLY A 107 -41.71 12.21 17.90
N THR A 108 -42.99 12.59 17.95
CA THR A 108 -44.12 11.71 17.58
C THR A 108 -44.12 11.29 16.11
N GLY A 109 -43.51 12.09 15.22
CA GLY A 109 -43.28 11.71 13.82
C GLY A 109 -42.20 10.63 13.63
N SER A 110 -41.33 10.43 14.63
CA SER A 110 -40.26 9.43 14.62
C SER A 110 -40.68 8.15 15.35
N ILE A 111 -41.34 8.30 16.50
CA ILE A 111 -41.91 7.21 17.30
C ILE A 111 -43.35 7.60 17.64
N SER A 112 -44.32 6.98 16.99
CA SER A 112 -45.72 7.37 17.07
C SER A 112 -46.38 7.01 18.41
N GLN A 113 -47.62 7.43 18.59
CA GLN A 113 -48.42 7.08 19.76
C GLN A 113 -48.73 5.58 19.84
N ASN A 114 -48.67 4.85 18.72
CA ASN A 114 -48.90 3.41 18.71
C ASN A 114 -47.80 2.65 19.48
N VAL A 115 -46.55 3.12 19.44
CA VAL A 115 -45.47 2.55 20.26
C VAL A 115 -45.73 2.80 21.76
N VAL A 116 -46.26 3.96 22.11
CA VAL A 116 -46.70 4.26 23.49
C VAL A 116 -47.83 3.33 23.92
N GLN A 117 -48.76 3.02 23.01
CA GLN A 117 -49.84 2.08 23.26
C GLN A 117 -49.33 0.64 23.44
N ASP A 118 -48.34 0.22 22.63
CA ASP A 118 -47.67 -1.07 22.80
C ASP A 118 -47.06 -1.20 24.21
N LEU A 119 -46.29 -0.19 24.64
CA LEU A 119 -45.69 -0.14 25.98
C LEU A 119 -46.73 -0.16 27.11
N ASN A 120 -47.80 0.62 26.96
CA ASN A 120 -48.89 0.65 27.93
C ASN A 120 -49.59 -0.70 28.08
N THR A 121 -49.75 -1.43 26.96
CA THR A 121 -50.34 -2.77 26.90
C THR A 121 -49.43 -3.81 27.58
N MET A 122 -48.12 -3.61 27.50
CA MET A 122 -47.12 -4.40 28.24
C MET A 122 -47.03 -4.04 29.73
N GLY A 123 -47.80 -3.06 30.20
CA GLY A 123 -47.82 -2.65 31.61
C GLY A 123 -46.82 -1.55 31.98
N ILE A 124 -46.05 -1.02 31.03
CA ILE A 124 -45.11 0.08 31.26
C ILE A 124 -45.89 1.40 31.26
N LYS A 125 -45.97 2.04 32.43
CA LYS A 125 -46.70 3.30 32.62
C LYS A 125 -45.78 4.52 32.73
N ASP A 126 -44.54 4.32 33.18
CA ASP A 126 -43.54 5.39 33.21
C ASP A 126 -42.88 5.55 31.84
N ILE A 127 -43.51 6.33 30.96
CA ILE A 127 -43.03 6.58 29.61
C ILE A 127 -42.62 8.06 29.50
N HIS A 128 -41.36 8.30 29.15
CA HIS A 128 -40.81 9.64 28.98
C HIS A 128 -40.34 9.85 27.56
N ARG A 129 -40.79 10.91 26.90
CA ARG A 129 -40.36 11.24 25.54
C ARG A 129 -39.41 12.42 25.55
N ILE A 130 -38.24 12.24 24.95
CA ILE A 130 -37.29 13.31 24.63
C ILE A 130 -37.40 13.57 23.13
N GLY A 131 -38.28 14.49 22.75
CA GLY A 131 -38.56 14.87 21.37
C GLY A 131 -38.07 16.27 21.01
N GLY A 132 -38.23 16.65 19.75
CA GLY A 132 -37.92 17.97 19.21
C GLY A 132 -38.50 18.10 17.80
N LYS A 133 -38.54 19.33 17.26
CA LYS A 133 -39.00 19.61 15.89
C LYS A 133 -38.07 19.02 14.83
N ASP A 134 -36.79 18.92 15.16
CA ASP A 134 -35.78 18.29 14.34
C ASP A 134 -34.68 17.63 15.19
N ARG A 135 -33.76 16.95 14.51
CA ARG A 135 -32.61 16.25 15.13
C ARG A 135 -31.74 17.12 16.03
N TYR A 136 -31.69 18.43 15.75
CA TYR A 136 -30.84 19.35 16.49
C TYR A 136 -31.48 19.70 17.82
N GLU A 137 -32.78 19.97 17.82
CA GLU A 137 -33.58 20.14 19.03
C GLU A 137 -33.64 18.85 19.87
N VAL A 138 -33.79 17.68 19.23
CA VAL A 138 -33.70 16.39 19.94
C VAL A 138 -32.34 16.26 20.64
N SER A 139 -31.22 16.54 19.95
CA SER A 139 -29.89 16.44 20.56
C SER A 139 -29.68 17.40 21.74
N ALA A 140 -30.19 18.63 21.66
CA ALA A 140 -30.16 19.59 22.76
C ALA A 140 -31.03 19.14 23.95
N ASN A 141 -32.22 18.58 23.68
CA ASN A 141 -33.13 18.08 24.70
C ASN A 141 -32.58 16.83 25.39
N VAL A 142 -31.91 15.93 24.66
CA VAL A 142 -31.17 14.82 25.28
C VAL A 142 -30.04 15.37 26.15
N ALA A 143 -29.27 16.35 25.67
CA ALA A 143 -28.20 16.98 26.41
C ALA A 143 -28.65 17.68 27.71
N ASN A 144 -29.89 18.19 27.77
CA ASN A 144 -30.48 18.72 29.01
C ASN A 144 -30.69 17.67 30.09
N ASN A 145 -30.80 16.40 29.71
CA ASN A 145 -30.97 15.27 30.63
C ASN A 145 -29.64 14.58 30.96
N VAL A 146 -28.55 14.87 30.22
CA VAL A 146 -27.21 14.37 30.55
C VAL A 146 -26.60 15.22 31.67
N ASN A 147 -26.19 14.56 32.76
CA ASN A 147 -25.46 15.22 33.83
C ASN A 147 -24.00 15.47 33.39
N THR A 148 -23.76 16.62 32.77
CA THR A 148 -22.46 17.04 32.21
C THR A 148 -21.77 18.10 33.06
N LYS A 149 -20.44 18.18 32.96
CA LYS A 149 -19.62 19.16 33.69
C LYS A 149 -18.95 20.15 32.73
N ASP A 150 -17.97 19.71 31.94
CA ASP A 150 -16.98 20.66 31.42
C ASP A 150 -16.82 20.71 29.89
N LYS A 151 -17.32 19.70 29.16
CA LYS A 151 -17.20 19.61 27.69
C LYS A 151 -18.48 19.11 27.00
N ALA A 152 -18.62 19.48 25.74
CA ALA A 152 -19.58 18.89 24.82
C ALA A 152 -18.89 18.32 23.58
N VAL A 153 -19.47 17.25 23.02
CA VAL A 153 -19.06 16.70 21.73
C VAL A 153 -19.95 17.28 20.64
N ILE A 154 -19.35 17.82 19.60
CA ILE A 154 -20.02 18.43 18.46
C ILE A 154 -19.80 17.54 17.23
N ALA A 155 -20.88 17.09 16.61
CA ALA A 155 -20.83 16.29 15.39
C ALA A 155 -21.83 16.81 14.36
N THR A 156 -21.68 16.40 13.10
CA THR A 156 -22.68 16.73 12.07
C THR A 156 -23.97 15.96 12.30
N GLY A 157 -25.11 16.64 12.16
CA GLY A 157 -26.41 15.98 12.14
C GLY A 157 -26.76 15.37 10.78
N MET A 158 -25.94 15.57 9.74
CA MET A 158 -26.25 15.14 8.38
C MET A 158 -25.90 13.67 8.11
N THR A 159 -24.92 13.12 8.84
CA THR A 159 -24.47 11.74 8.78
C THR A 159 -24.31 11.18 10.20
N PHE A 160 -24.04 9.89 10.35
CA PHE A 160 -24.04 9.23 11.66
C PHE A 160 -22.65 8.83 12.18
N ALA A 161 -21.71 8.51 11.28
CA ALA A 161 -20.52 7.74 11.65
C ALA A 161 -19.61 8.47 12.65
N ASP A 162 -19.41 9.77 12.49
CA ASP A 162 -18.58 10.59 13.38
C ASP A 162 -19.14 10.58 14.82
N ALA A 163 -20.46 10.80 14.97
CA ALA A 163 -21.14 10.77 16.26
C ALA A 163 -21.17 9.37 16.90
N LEU A 164 -21.33 8.31 16.10
CA LEU A 164 -21.31 6.94 16.63
C LEU A 164 -19.93 6.54 17.16
N SER A 165 -18.87 6.89 16.43
CA SER A 165 -17.50 6.51 16.82
C SER A 165 -17.06 7.08 18.17
N VAL A 166 -17.54 8.28 18.51
CA VAL A 166 -17.26 8.96 19.78
C VAL A 166 -18.24 8.60 20.89
N ALA A 167 -19.38 8.00 20.58
CA ALA A 167 -20.46 7.80 21.55
C ALA A 167 -20.02 7.06 22.83
N PRO A 168 -19.23 5.97 22.78
CA PRO A 168 -18.73 5.32 23.99
C PRO A 168 -17.78 6.19 24.82
N TYR A 169 -16.95 7.00 24.15
CA TYR A 169 -16.05 7.93 24.82
C TYR A 169 -16.82 9.08 25.48
N ALA A 170 -17.79 9.65 24.76
CA ALA A 170 -18.67 10.69 25.27
C ALA A 170 -19.47 10.21 26.49
N ALA A 171 -20.02 9.00 26.42
CA ALA A 171 -20.77 8.40 27.51
C ALA A 171 -19.94 8.22 28.79
N ARG A 172 -18.75 7.62 28.70
CA ARG A 172 -17.86 7.43 29.84
C ARG A 172 -17.43 8.74 30.51
N ASN A 173 -17.27 9.80 29.71
CA ASN A 173 -16.88 11.12 30.21
C ASN A 173 -18.07 12.02 30.55
N SER A 174 -19.32 11.52 30.44
CA SER A 174 -20.54 12.31 30.64
C SER A 174 -20.62 13.56 29.76
N TYR A 175 -20.11 13.48 28.53
CA TYR A 175 -20.20 14.56 27.55
C TYR A 175 -21.44 14.38 26.68
N PRO A 176 -22.32 15.39 26.58
CA PRO A 176 -23.44 15.35 25.67
C PRO A 176 -22.94 15.41 24.22
N ILE A 177 -23.64 14.74 23.32
CA ILE A 177 -23.39 14.82 21.88
C ILE A 177 -24.44 15.76 21.29
N LEU A 178 -23.97 16.89 20.76
CA LEU A 178 -24.78 17.93 20.14
C LEU A 178 -24.57 17.91 18.63
N LEU A 179 -25.66 17.96 17.87
CA LEU A 179 -25.62 17.89 16.42
C LEU A 179 -25.62 19.28 15.80
N THR A 180 -24.85 19.48 14.74
CA THR A 180 -24.78 20.75 14.01
C THR A 180 -24.95 20.55 12.51
N ARG A 181 -25.22 21.63 11.78
CA ARG A 181 -25.06 21.67 10.33
C ARG A 181 -23.60 22.03 10.03
N LYS A 182 -23.16 21.84 8.78
CA LYS A 182 -21.78 22.11 8.38
C LYS A 182 -21.31 23.50 8.80
N ASN A 183 -22.05 24.56 8.47
CA ASN A 183 -21.61 25.94 8.66
C ASN A 183 -22.44 26.71 9.70
N VAL A 184 -23.38 26.06 10.39
CA VAL A 184 -24.24 26.76 11.36
C VAL A 184 -24.56 25.87 12.56
N ILE A 185 -24.46 26.47 13.75
CA ILE A 185 -24.97 25.89 15.00
C ILE A 185 -26.47 26.21 15.07
N PRO A 186 -27.37 25.20 15.00
CA PRO A 186 -28.80 25.44 15.06
C PRO A 186 -29.22 26.07 16.39
N ALA A 187 -30.26 26.91 16.37
CA ALA A 187 -30.67 27.71 17.52
C ALA A 187 -30.88 26.91 18.84
N PRO A 188 -31.51 25.72 18.85
CA PRO A 188 -31.64 24.92 20.08
C PRO A 188 -30.28 24.51 20.68
N VAL A 189 -29.31 24.20 19.83
CA VAL A 189 -27.96 23.79 20.25
C VAL A 189 -27.15 25.00 20.72
N ALA A 190 -27.24 26.13 20.02
CA ALA A 190 -26.61 27.37 20.46
C ALA A 190 -27.14 27.84 21.82
N GLN A 191 -28.46 27.75 22.04
CA GLN A 191 -29.08 28.08 23.32
C GLN A 191 -28.56 27.17 24.45
N TYR A 192 -28.46 25.86 24.20
CA TYR A 192 -27.90 24.92 25.18
C TYR A 192 -26.45 25.24 25.53
N LEU A 193 -25.59 25.45 24.53
CA LEU A 193 -24.17 25.78 24.72
C LEU A 193 -23.99 27.07 25.52
N ASN A 194 -24.77 28.11 25.20
CA ASN A 194 -24.73 29.41 25.90
C ASN A 194 -25.19 29.30 27.37
N ASN A 195 -26.19 28.45 27.65
CA ASN A 195 -26.69 28.24 29.00
C ASN A 195 -25.71 27.43 29.86
N LYS A 196 -25.09 26.38 29.30
CA LYS A 196 -24.17 25.50 30.04
C LYS A 196 -22.77 26.09 30.23
N LYS A 197 -22.32 26.97 29.32
CA LYS A 197 -21.00 27.64 29.37
C LYS A 197 -19.85 26.64 29.52
N PHE A 198 -19.76 25.67 28.60
CA PHE A 198 -18.65 24.71 28.58
C PHE A 198 -17.29 25.39 28.45
N SER A 199 -16.27 24.81 29.07
CA SER A 199 -14.89 25.31 29.01
C SER A 199 -14.17 24.97 27.70
N SER A 200 -14.53 23.84 27.09
CA SER A 200 -13.96 23.35 25.84
C SER A 200 -14.95 22.44 25.11
N SER A 201 -14.68 22.15 23.83
CA SER A 201 -15.52 21.29 22.99
C SER A 201 -14.67 20.29 22.22
N ILE A 202 -15.25 19.14 21.88
CA ILE A 202 -14.62 18.19 20.95
C ILE A 202 -15.42 18.18 19.66
N ILE A 203 -14.80 18.53 18.54
CA ILE A 203 -15.42 18.42 17.23
C ILE A 203 -15.06 17.06 16.63
N MET A 204 -16.05 16.21 16.40
CA MET A 204 -15.89 14.94 15.68
C MET A 204 -16.22 15.13 14.20
N GLY A 205 -15.23 14.88 13.35
CA GLY A 205 -15.31 15.03 11.91
C GLY A 205 -14.44 16.17 11.36
N GLY A 206 -14.08 16.05 10.09
CA GLY A 206 -13.33 17.08 9.36
C GLY A 206 -14.17 18.33 9.07
N GLU A 207 -13.55 19.33 8.45
CA GLU A 207 -14.20 20.60 8.06
C GLU A 207 -15.34 20.39 7.03
N GLY A 208 -15.34 19.26 6.33
CA GLY A 208 -16.45 18.84 5.47
C GLY A 208 -17.74 18.53 6.23
N SER A 209 -17.63 18.01 7.47
CA SER A 209 -18.75 17.65 8.36
C SER A 209 -19.15 18.80 9.26
N VAL A 210 -18.17 19.39 9.95
CA VAL A 210 -18.33 20.51 10.88
C VAL A 210 -17.31 21.58 10.49
N GLY A 211 -17.78 22.60 9.78
CA GLY A 211 -16.99 23.68 9.18
C GLY A 211 -16.30 24.60 10.18
N ARG A 212 -15.46 25.49 9.65
CA ARG A 212 -14.69 26.45 10.46
C ARG A 212 -15.59 27.47 11.15
N GLU A 213 -16.71 27.81 10.53
CA GLU A 213 -17.71 28.74 11.07
C GLU A 213 -18.33 28.21 12.35
N VAL A 214 -18.65 26.90 12.38
CA VAL A 214 -19.11 26.25 13.62
C VAL A 214 -17.99 26.23 14.65
N ALA A 215 -16.78 25.83 14.25
CA ALA A 215 -15.64 25.75 15.17
C ALA A 215 -15.31 27.09 15.84
N ALA A 216 -15.33 28.20 15.09
CA ALA A 216 -15.04 29.54 15.60
C ALA A 216 -16.04 30.02 16.68
N ASN A 217 -17.22 29.41 16.76
CA ASN A 217 -18.26 29.76 17.73
C ASN A 217 -18.35 28.75 18.89
N LEU A 218 -17.37 27.84 19.03
CA LEU A 218 -17.30 26.87 20.12
C LEU A 218 -16.20 27.25 21.12
N PRO A 219 -16.39 26.97 22.42
CA PRO A 219 -15.33 27.17 23.41
C PRO A 219 -14.22 26.14 23.18
N ASP A 220 -12.96 26.61 23.12
CA ASP A 220 -11.72 25.84 22.96
C ASP A 220 -11.89 24.50 22.21
N PRO A 221 -12.16 24.55 20.89
CA PRO A 221 -12.56 23.37 20.12
C PRO A 221 -11.36 22.50 19.74
N GLU A 222 -11.33 21.26 20.24
CA GLU A 222 -10.40 20.22 19.81
C GLU A 222 -11.03 19.38 18.69
N ARG A 223 -10.44 19.42 17.50
CA ARG A 223 -10.95 18.68 16.35
C ARG A 223 -10.30 17.31 16.21
N ILE A 224 -11.13 16.28 16.11
CA ILE A 224 -10.75 14.92 15.72
C ILE A 224 -11.36 14.66 14.34
N GLY A 225 -10.60 15.01 13.31
CA GLY A 225 -10.97 14.83 11.90
C GLY A 225 -10.36 13.59 11.27
N GLY A 226 -10.69 13.33 10.02
CA GLY A 226 -10.14 12.24 9.21
C GLY A 226 -10.58 12.40 7.75
N ALA A 227 -9.89 11.70 6.84
CA ALA A 227 -10.23 11.71 5.41
C ALA A 227 -11.63 11.11 5.13
N ASP A 228 -12.03 10.15 5.96
CA ASP A 228 -13.36 9.55 5.95
C ASP A 228 -13.78 9.10 7.36
N ARG A 229 -14.94 8.43 7.45
CA ARG A 229 -15.52 7.94 8.71
C ARG A 229 -14.64 6.91 9.44
N TYR A 230 -13.81 6.17 8.71
CA TYR A 230 -12.95 5.14 9.27
C TYR A 230 -11.71 5.79 9.90
N ALA A 231 -11.14 6.78 9.20
CA ALA A 231 -10.07 7.63 9.72
C ALA A 231 -10.49 8.41 10.98
N VAL A 232 -11.71 8.98 11.01
CA VAL A 232 -12.24 9.69 12.19
C VAL A 232 -12.30 8.76 13.41
N ALA A 233 -12.84 7.55 13.26
CA ALA A 233 -12.91 6.57 14.36
C ALA A 233 -11.52 6.14 14.84
N ALA A 234 -10.58 5.89 13.92
CA ALA A 234 -9.19 5.56 14.26
C ALA A 234 -8.46 6.71 14.96
N ASN A 235 -8.67 7.95 14.51
CA ASN A 235 -8.03 9.14 15.08
C ASN A 235 -8.51 9.45 16.49
N LEU A 236 -9.76 9.14 16.82
CA LEU A 236 -10.25 9.24 18.20
C LEU A 236 -9.37 8.41 19.16
N ILE A 237 -9.05 7.17 18.80
CA ILE A 237 -8.19 6.29 19.60
C ILE A 237 -6.79 6.90 19.75
N ARG A 238 -6.22 7.44 18.66
CA ARG A 238 -4.88 8.04 18.67
C ARG A 238 -4.83 9.29 19.55
N VAL A 239 -5.72 10.25 19.29
CA VAL A 239 -5.72 11.58 19.93
C VAL A 239 -6.09 11.49 21.40
N LYS A 240 -7.06 10.62 21.75
CA LYS A 240 -7.49 10.43 23.14
C LYS A 240 -6.73 9.33 23.89
N ASN A 241 -5.78 8.68 23.21
CA ASN A 241 -5.05 7.53 23.73
C ASN A 241 -5.98 6.52 24.44
N LEU A 242 -7.05 6.13 23.75
CA LEU A 242 -8.05 5.23 24.32
C LEU A 242 -7.45 3.85 24.60
N PRO A 243 -7.96 3.12 25.62
CA PRO A 243 -7.58 1.74 25.84
C PRO A 243 -7.90 0.88 24.62
N THR A 244 -7.02 -0.07 24.31
CA THR A 244 -7.04 -0.86 23.07
C THR A 244 -6.88 -2.37 23.31
N ASP A 245 -7.11 -2.83 24.53
CA ASP A 245 -7.13 -4.27 24.85
C ASP A 245 -8.24 -5.00 24.09
N GLN A 246 -9.35 -4.30 23.85
CA GLN A 246 -10.50 -4.73 23.05
C GLN A 246 -11.04 -3.55 22.24
N ALA A 247 -11.61 -3.82 21.06
CA ALA A 247 -12.42 -2.85 20.31
C ALA A 247 -13.73 -3.45 19.82
N PHE A 248 -14.80 -2.65 19.78
CA PHE A 248 -16.03 -3.04 19.11
C PHE A 248 -15.94 -2.70 17.63
N ILE A 249 -16.31 -3.64 16.76
CA ILE A 249 -16.28 -3.46 15.31
C ILE A 249 -17.70 -3.47 14.76
N ALA A 250 -18.06 -2.41 14.05
CA ALA A 250 -19.36 -2.30 13.39
C ALA A 250 -19.21 -1.84 11.94
N THR A 251 -20.23 -2.08 11.13
CA THR A 251 -20.27 -1.51 9.79
C THR A 251 -20.33 0.01 9.84
N GLY A 252 -19.54 0.66 9.00
CA GLY A 252 -19.63 2.10 8.79
C GLY A 252 -20.76 2.48 7.85
N LEU A 253 -21.49 1.54 7.24
CA LEU A 253 -22.48 1.81 6.18
C LEU A 253 -23.91 2.02 6.71
N THR A 254 -24.21 1.48 7.89
CA THR A 254 -25.49 1.66 8.60
C THR A 254 -25.20 2.05 10.05
N PHE A 255 -26.23 2.50 10.79
CA PHE A 255 -26.03 3.10 12.12
C PHE A 255 -26.51 2.22 13.28
N ALA A 256 -27.49 1.35 13.03
CA ALA A 256 -28.27 0.70 14.08
C ALA A 256 -27.42 -0.21 14.97
N ASP A 257 -26.58 -1.06 14.37
CA ASP A 257 -25.74 -2.03 15.08
C ASP A 257 -24.72 -1.34 16.00
N ALA A 258 -24.03 -0.30 15.48
CA ALA A 258 -23.07 0.48 16.25
C ALA A 258 -23.75 1.30 17.37
N LEU A 259 -24.95 1.83 17.11
CA LEU A 259 -25.68 2.62 18.10
C LEU A 259 -26.08 1.76 19.30
N THR A 260 -26.70 0.59 19.07
CA THR A 260 -27.17 -0.26 20.16
C THR A 260 -25.99 -0.82 20.97
N GLY A 261 -24.89 -1.17 20.28
CA GLY A 261 -23.63 -1.57 20.91
C GLY A 261 -22.86 -0.46 21.62
N SER A 262 -23.19 0.82 21.41
CA SER A 262 -22.39 1.94 21.95
C SER A 262 -22.42 2.06 23.48
N VAL A 263 -23.54 1.71 24.12
CA VAL A 263 -23.64 1.71 25.58
C VAL A 263 -22.85 0.53 26.18
N LEU A 264 -22.90 -0.64 25.53
CA LEU A 264 -22.10 -1.80 25.92
C LEU A 264 -20.60 -1.52 25.78
N ALA A 265 -20.18 -0.95 24.64
CA ALA A 265 -18.79 -0.53 24.42
C ALA A 265 -18.31 0.47 25.48
N ALA A 266 -19.18 1.41 25.91
CA ALA A 266 -18.88 2.32 27.01
C ALA A 266 -18.67 1.57 28.33
N LYS A 267 -19.52 0.58 28.64
CA LYS A 267 -19.46 -0.25 29.85
C LYS A 267 -18.20 -1.11 29.90
N GLU A 268 -17.77 -1.63 28.76
CA GLU A 268 -16.55 -2.44 28.60
C GLU A 268 -15.30 -1.61 28.32
N TYR A 269 -15.36 -0.30 28.57
CA TYR A 269 -14.25 0.63 28.38
C TYR A 269 -13.60 0.60 26.97
N SER A 270 -14.33 0.14 25.96
CA SER A 270 -13.77 -0.15 24.64
C SER A 270 -14.19 0.91 23.59
N PRO A 271 -13.32 1.27 22.64
CA PRO A 271 -13.68 2.12 21.51
C PRO A 271 -14.53 1.35 20.48
N ILE A 272 -15.24 2.09 19.63
CA ILE A 272 -15.86 1.55 18.42
C ILE A 272 -15.01 1.93 17.20
N LEU A 273 -14.60 0.92 16.44
CA LEU A 273 -14.03 1.08 15.11
C LEU A 273 -15.07 0.69 14.05
N LEU A 274 -14.94 1.32 12.88
CA LEU A 274 -15.85 1.11 11.76
C LEU A 274 -15.15 0.36 10.63
N THR A 275 -15.91 -0.48 9.91
CA THR A 275 -15.42 -1.23 8.76
C THR A 275 -16.43 -1.26 7.60
N ARG A 276 -16.07 -1.84 6.46
CA ARG A 276 -17.05 -2.26 5.42
C ARG A 276 -17.34 -3.74 5.61
N PRO A 277 -18.47 -4.28 5.11
CA PRO A 277 -18.79 -5.70 5.27
C PRO A 277 -17.70 -6.68 4.80
N GLU A 278 -17.00 -6.34 3.73
CA GLU A 278 -16.05 -7.23 3.04
C GLU A 278 -14.62 -6.69 2.98
N ILE A 279 -14.36 -5.48 3.48
CA ILE A 279 -13.05 -4.84 3.39
C ILE A 279 -12.77 -4.09 4.68
N LEU A 280 -11.62 -4.39 5.31
CA LEU A 280 -11.11 -3.60 6.45
C LEU A 280 -10.44 -2.32 5.93
N PRO A 281 -10.99 -1.12 6.19
CA PRO A 281 -10.41 0.13 5.70
C PRO A 281 -9.00 0.35 6.24
N GLY A 282 -8.13 0.98 5.43
CA GLY A 282 -6.71 1.15 5.75
C GLY A 282 -6.46 1.81 7.11
N ASP A 283 -7.22 2.85 7.47
CA ASP A 283 -7.11 3.51 8.77
C ASP A 283 -7.52 2.63 9.95
N THR A 284 -8.58 1.82 9.77
CA THR A 284 -9.04 0.83 10.76
C THR A 284 -8.00 -0.27 10.94
N LYS A 285 -7.47 -0.81 9.84
CA LYS A 285 -6.38 -1.81 9.86
C LYS A 285 -5.15 -1.24 10.56
N LYS A 286 -4.75 -0.02 10.19
CA LYS A 286 -3.56 0.64 10.73
C LYS A 286 -3.68 0.88 12.23
N ILE A 287 -4.81 1.38 12.74
CA ILE A 287 -4.94 1.59 14.19
C ILE A 287 -4.97 0.28 14.97
N MET A 288 -5.59 -0.78 14.42
CA MET A 288 -5.55 -2.12 15.03
C MET A 288 -4.12 -2.66 15.14
N VAL A 289 -3.30 -2.44 14.11
CA VAL A 289 -1.88 -2.82 14.13
C VAL A 289 -1.08 -1.92 15.08
N ASP A 290 -1.16 -0.60 14.92
CA ASP A 290 -0.37 0.40 15.68
C ASP A 290 -0.60 0.27 17.19
N LYS A 291 -1.82 -0.10 17.62
CA LYS A 291 -2.20 -0.25 19.03
C LYS A 291 -2.30 -1.71 19.49
N ALA A 292 -1.89 -2.66 18.65
CA ALA A 292 -1.95 -4.09 18.92
C ALA A 292 -3.32 -4.59 19.41
N ILE A 293 -4.41 -4.07 18.83
CA ILE A 293 -5.78 -4.51 19.11
C ILE A 293 -5.94 -5.93 18.56
N LYS A 294 -5.99 -6.91 19.46
CA LYS A 294 -6.15 -8.33 19.10
C LYS A 294 -7.54 -8.88 19.44
N ASN A 295 -8.17 -8.35 20.49
CA ASN A 295 -9.52 -8.74 20.89
C ASN A 295 -10.52 -7.77 20.27
N TYR A 296 -11.58 -8.29 19.68
CA TYR A 296 -12.65 -7.47 19.17
C TYR A 296 -14.01 -8.14 19.28
N VAL A 297 -15.03 -7.33 19.49
CA VAL A 297 -16.44 -7.75 19.54
C VAL A 297 -17.15 -7.21 18.30
N ILE A 298 -17.76 -8.08 17.51
CA ILE A 298 -18.47 -7.69 16.30
C ILE A 298 -19.92 -7.33 16.61
N LEU A 299 -20.36 -6.16 16.16
CA LEU A 299 -21.75 -5.72 16.20
C LEU A 299 -22.39 -5.92 14.82
N GLY A 300 -23.44 -6.74 14.76
CA GLY A 300 -24.14 -7.06 13.53
C GLY A 300 -23.85 -8.46 12.99
N GLY A 301 -24.65 -8.90 12.02
CA GLY A 301 -24.47 -10.19 11.34
C GLY A 301 -23.34 -10.16 10.30
N PRO A 302 -23.02 -11.31 9.68
CA PRO A 302 -22.00 -11.42 8.63
C PRO A 302 -22.19 -10.47 7.43
N ALA A 303 -23.44 -10.07 7.14
CA ALA A 303 -23.75 -9.07 6.12
C ALA A 303 -23.33 -7.64 6.50
N SER A 304 -23.23 -7.34 7.80
CA SER A 304 -22.71 -6.06 8.30
C SER A 304 -21.18 -6.10 8.40
N VAL A 305 -20.63 -7.20 8.90
CA VAL A 305 -19.18 -7.38 9.14
C VAL A 305 -18.83 -8.86 8.99
N ARG A 306 -18.07 -9.24 7.97
CA ARG A 306 -17.52 -10.59 7.83
C ARG A 306 -16.30 -10.76 8.74
N GLU A 307 -16.20 -11.88 9.46
CA GLU A 307 -15.07 -12.14 10.38
C GLU A 307 -13.74 -12.25 9.64
N GLU A 308 -13.83 -12.77 8.42
CA GLU A 308 -12.77 -12.87 7.42
C GLU A 308 -12.17 -11.53 7.00
N ILE A 309 -12.57 -10.38 7.53
CA ILE A 309 -11.86 -9.11 7.30
C ILE A 309 -11.11 -8.62 8.55
N LEU A 310 -11.39 -9.21 9.73
CA LEU A 310 -10.89 -8.72 11.03
C LEU A 310 -9.76 -9.56 11.61
N ASN A 311 -9.59 -10.79 11.13
CA ASN A 311 -8.42 -11.58 11.47
C ASN A 311 -7.15 -10.78 11.07
N LYS A 312 -6.09 -10.79 11.89
CA LYS A 312 -4.81 -10.18 11.51
C LYS A 312 -4.28 -10.76 10.16
N TYR A 313 -4.82 -11.91 9.78
CA TYR A 313 -4.60 -12.68 8.54
C TYR A 313 -5.85 -12.80 7.67
N ALA A 314 -6.88 -11.96 7.85
CA ALA A 314 -8.16 -12.11 7.15
C ALA A 314 -8.08 -11.92 5.63
N ASP A 315 -7.03 -11.24 5.16
CA ASP A 315 -6.66 -11.19 3.74
C ASP A 315 -5.61 -12.26 3.33
N ALA A 316 -5.21 -13.12 4.25
CA ALA A 316 -4.33 -14.25 4.00
C ALA A 316 -5.14 -15.55 4.00
N LEU A 317 -5.68 -15.89 2.84
CA LEU A 317 -5.46 -17.27 2.42
C LEU A 317 -3.94 -17.44 2.43
N ILE A 318 -3.39 -17.98 3.52
CA ILE A 318 -2.01 -18.43 3.54
C ILE A 318 -1.95 -19.52 2.48
N MET A 319 -1.40 -19.15 1.34
CA MET A 319 -1.12 -20.06 0.25
C MET A 319 0.12 -20.83 0.63
N ASP A 320 -0.03 -22.14 0.58
CA ASP A 320 1.11 -23.03 0.70
C ASP A 320 2.08 -22.71 -0.43
N ASN A 321 3.33 -22.40 -0.07
CA ASN A 321 4.35 -22.18 -1.07
C ASN A 321 4.92 -23.54 -1.49
N THR A 322 4.68 -23.89 -2.74
CA THR A 322 5.07 -25.16 -3.36
C THR A 322 6.23 -25.02 -4.33
N HIS A 323 6.78 -23.81 -4.50
CA HIS A 323 7.99 -23.60 -5.29
C HIS A 323 9.18 -24.28 -4.60
N SER A 324 10.11 -24.86 -5.37
CA SER A 324 11.23 -25.62 -4.77
C SER A 324 12.17 -24.74 -3.97
N ILE A 325 12.65 -23.64 -4.58
CA ILE A 325 13.49 -22.64 -3.94
C ILE A 325 13.27 -21.27 -4.58
N GLU A 326 13.13 -20.24 -3.75
CA GLU A 326 13.01 -18.86 -4.20
C GLU A 326 13.37 -17.89 -3.06
N GLY A 327 13.64 -16.63 -3.38
CA GLY A 327 13.96 -15.68 -2.32
C GLY A 327 14.06 -14.24 -2.79
N TYR A 328 14.27 -13.37 -1.81
CA TYR A 328 14.51 -11.94 -2.00
C TYR A 328 15.36 -11.40 -0.86
N THR A 329 15.71 -10.12 -0.91
CA THR A 329 16.45 -9.43 0.15
C THR A 329 15.65 -8.27 0.75
N ASP A 330 16.04 -7.79 1.93
CA ASP A 330 15.37 -6.69 2.66
C ASP A 330 15.50 -5.31 2.00
N LYS A 331 16.41 -5.16 1.03
CA LYS A 331 16.51 -3.98 0.18
C LYS A 331 17.23 -4.34 -1.12
N PRO A 332 17.03 -3.61 -2.22
CA PRO A 332 17.59 -4.04 -3.50
C PRO A 332 18.96 -3.40 -3.82
N SER A 333 19.49 -2.54 -2.94
CA SER A 333 20.80 -1.90 -3.07
C SER A 333 21.52 -1.77 -1.73
N TYR A 334 22.83 -2.04 -1.72
CA TYR A 334 23.68 -2.05 -0.53
C TYR A 334 24.96 -1.26 -0.73
N ALA A 335 25.40 -0.54 0.30
CA ALA A 335 26.77 -0.05 0.43
C ALA A 335 27.68 -1.10 1.08
N ARG A 336 28.99 -0.95 0.90
CA ARG A 336 29.99 -1.77 1.58
C ARG A 336 29.83 -1.66 3.10
N GLY A 337 29.96 -2.80 3.79
CA GLY A 337 29.82 -2.89 5.24
C GLY A 337 28.39 -3.00 5.74
N GLU A 338 27.38 -2.76 4.90
CA GLU A 338 25.99 -3.07 5.23
C GLU A 338 25.76 -4.59 5.25
N THR A 339 24.70 -5.02 5.92
CA THR A 339 24.27 -6.42 5.95
C THR A 339 23.14 -6.63 4.96
N ILE A 340 23.24 -7.70 4.17
CA ILE A 340 22.17 -8.24 3.34
C ILE A 340 21.41 -9.26 4.17
N GLU A 341 20.09 -9.14 4.25
CA GLU A 341 19.23 -10.18 4.81
C GLU A 341 18.54 -10.95 3.69
N PHE A 342 18.91 -12.22 3.53
CA PHE A 342 18.28 -13.11 2.57
C PHE A 342 17.07 -13.79 3.21
N LYS A 343 15.93 -13.68 2.53
CA LYS A 343 14.67 -14.33 2.87
C LYS A 343 14.42 -15.41 1.83
N VAL A 344 14.86 -16.63 2.15
CA VAL A 344 14.82 -17.78 1.22
C VAL A 344 13.74 -18.74 1.65
N HIS A 345 12.89 -19.13 0.72
CA HIS A 345 12.01 -20.28 0.82
C HIS A 345 12.72 -21.48 0.20
N THR A 346 12.69 -22.65 0.86
CA THR A 346 12.99 -23.94 0.24
C THR A 346 12.15 -25.05 0.88
N LEU A 347 11.83 -26.09 0.10
CA LEU A 347 11.20 -27.31 0.60
C LEU A 347 12.22 -28.31 1.18
N GLU A 348 13.52 -28.12 0.90
CA GLU A 348 14.58 -29.00 1.36
C GLU A 348 15.12 -28.59 2.75
N PRO A 349 15.71 -29.51 3.54
CA PRO A 349 16.24 -29.20 4.86
C PRO A 349 17.40 -28.20 4.86
N SER A 350 18.11 -28.07 3.74
CA SER A 350 19.20 -27.11 3.59
C SER A 350 19.35 -26.60 2.16
N PHE A 351 19.98 -25.44 2.01
CA PHE A 351 20.35 -24.86 0.73
C PHE A 351 21.77 -24.29 0.77
N SER A 352 22.27 -23.91 -0.39
CA SER A 352 23.56 -23.24 -0.59
C SER A 352 23.36 -21.91 -1.31
N ILE A 353 24.31 -20.99 -1.13
CA ILE A 353 24.30 -19.66 -1.75
C ILE A 353 25.66 -19.38 -2.41
N GLU A 354 25.63 -18.90 -3.65
CA GLU A 354 26.78 -18.33 -4.36
C GLU A 354 26.47 -16.90 -4.74
N VAL A 355 27.32 -15.94 -4.35
CA VAL A 355 27.17 -14.55 -4.77
C VAL A 355 28.07 -14.26 -5.96
N LEU A 356 27.46 -13.84 -7.06
CA LEU A 356 28.09 -13.49 -8.32
C LEU A 356 28.07 -11.98 -8.53
N ARG A 357 29.14 -11.43 -9.09
CA ARG A 357 29.17 -10.09 -9.68
C ARG A 357 29.20 -10.19 -11.20
N PHE A 358 28.35 -9.42 -11.86
CA PHE A 358 28.34 -9.30 -13.32
C PHE A 358 29.35 -8.24 -13.79
N GLY A 359 30.10 -8.55 -14.85
CA GLY A 359 31.16 -7.73 -15.42
C GLY A 359 31.65 -8.31 -16.73
N LYS A 360 32.95 -8.18 -17.03
CA LYS A 360 33.59 -8.84 -18.19
C LYS A 360 33.31 -10.34 -18.23
N GLU A 361 33.33 -10.96 -17.05
CA GLU A 361 32.98 -12.35 -16.78
C GLU A 361 32.19 -12.38 -15.46
N ASP A 362 31.25 -13.31 -15.36
CA ASP A 362 30.46 -13.51 -14.14
C ASP A 362 31.37 -14.15 -13.08
N THR A 363 31.68 -13.41 -12.03
CA THR A 363 32.67 -13.83 -11.02
C THR A 363 31.97 -14.22 -9.73
N VAL A 364 32.17 -15.44 -9.25
CA VAL A 364 31.72 -15.84 -7.91
C VAL A 364 32.66 -15.26 -6.86
N LEU A 365 32.10 -14.45 -5.96
CA LEU A 365 32.86 -13.73 -4.93
C LEU A 365 32.68 -14.30 -3.54
N PHE A 366 31.63 -15.11 -3.33
CA PHE A 366 31.30 -15.71 -2.06
C PHE A 366 30.52 -17.00 -2.28
N LYS A 367 30.77 -18.01 -1.43
CA LYS A 367 30.02 -19.26 -1.39
C LYS A 367 29.80 -19.67 0.06
N ASP A 368 28.61 -20.19 0.36
CA ASP A 368 28.31 -20.87 1.61
C ASP A 368 27.30 -22.00 1.37
N SER A 369 27.30 -23.02 2.22
CA SER A 369 26.53 -24.26 2.03
C SER A 369 26.06 -24.85 3.36
N GLY A 370 25.05 -25.71 3.33
CA GLY A 370 24.48 -26.30 4.55
C GLY A 370 23.67 -25.29 5.36
N ILE A 371 23.16 -24.24 4.72
CA ILE A 371 22.31 -23.23 5.34
C ILE A 371 20.95 -23.86 5.62
N THR A 372 20.44 -23.72 6.85
CA THR A 372 19.15 -24.31 7.25
C THR A 372 18.02 -23.79 6.37
N GLY A 373 17.32 -24.72 5.71
CA GLY A 373 16.17 -24.43 4.87
C GLY A 373 14.92 -24.12 5.70
N ALA A 374 14.03 -23.31 5.12
CA ALA A 374 12.76 -22.96 5.75
C ALA A 374 11.64 -22.87 4.70
N LYS A 375 10.52 -23.55 4.97
CA LYS A 375 9.30 -23.36 4.21
C LYS A 375 8.64 -22.04 4.60
N GLN A 376 8.63 -21.07 3.69
CA GLN A 376 8.01 -19.77 3.87
C GLN A 376 6.78 -19.61 2.97
N ASN A 377 5.58 -19.59 3.58
CA ASN A 377 4.31 -19.44 2.87
C ASN A 377 4.02 -17.98 2.52
N TYR A 378 3.08 -17.75 1.63
CA TYR A 378 2.70 -16.41 1.17
C TYR A 378 1.19 -16.20 1.22
N ARG A 379 0.73 -14.98 1.00
CA ARG A 379 -0.66 -14.55 1.17
C ARG A 379 -1.20 -13.97 -0.13
N LYS A 380 -2.54 -13.94 -0.26
CA LYS A 380 -3.25 -13.58 -1.50
C LYS A 380 -2.77 -12.26 -2.12
N TYR A 381 -2.45 -11.27 -1.29
CA TYR A 381 -2.07 -9.92 -1.73
C TYR A 381 -0.60 -9.58 -1.49
N ASP A 382 0.29 -10.56 -1.29
CA ASP A 382 1.71 -10.31 -1.04
C ASP A 382 2.42 -9.62 -2.21
N TYR A 383 1.87 -9.68 -3.43
CA TYR A 383 2.35 -8.86 -4.55
C TYR A 383 2.35 -7.35 -4.21
N LYS A 384 1.42 -6.90 -3.35
CA LYS A 384 1.25 -5.51 -2.90
C LYS A 384 1.74 -5.29 -1.47
N GLU A 385 1.52 -6.26 -0.58
CA GLU A 385 1.82 -6.11 0.85
C GLU A 385 3.23 -6.57 1.24
N GLY A 386 3.92 -7.30 0.35
CA GLY A 386 5.20 -7.94 0.64
C GLY A 386 5.01 -9.33 1.27
N ALA A 387 5.97 -10.23 1.04
CA ALA A 387 5.88 -11.63 1.45
C ALA A 387 6.06 -11.85 2.96
N ASP A 388 6.67 -10.89 3.68
CA ASP A 388 6.85 -10.93 5.15
C ASP A 388 7.53 -12.22 5.63
N TRP A 389 8.53 -12.63 4.85
CA TRP A 389 9.33 -13.82 5.12
C TRP A 389 10.38 -13.50 6.17
N GLN A 390 10.66 -14.49 7.00
CA GLN A 390 11.75 -14.43 7.96
C GLN A 390 13.09 -14.53 7.23
N THR A 391 14.07 -13.82 7.78
CA THR A 391 15.45 -13.88 7.32
C THR A 391 16.03 -15.25 7.64
N THR A 392 16.50 -15.96 6.62
CA THR A 392 17.10 -17.30 6.74
C THR A 392 18.62 -17.24 6.71
N TYR A 393 19.20 -16.20 6.11
CA TYR A 393 20.64 -16.03 6.03
C TYR A 393 21.02 -14.54 6.00
N THR A 394 22.21 -14.20 6.49
CA THR A 394 22.73 -12.83 6.42
C THR A 394 24.15 -12.79 5.90
N LEU A 395 24.49 -11.76 5.14
CA LEU A 395 25.85 -11.54 4.64
C LEU A 395 26.24 -10.07 4.78
N LYS A 396 27.34 -9.82 5.49
CA LYS A 396 27.93 -8.48 5.52
C LYS A 396 28.68 -8.22 4.21
N VAL A 397 28.31 -7.16 3.49
CA VAL A 397 28.95 -6.77 2.22
C VAL A 397 30.44 -6.48 2.46
N PRO A 398 31.36 -7.29 1.92
CA PRO A 398 32.79 -7.10 2.12
C PRO A 398 33.27 -5.75 1.57
N SER A 399 34.28 -5.16 2.22
CA SER A 399 34.90 -3.91 1.77
C SER A 399 35.60 -4.02 0.42
N THR A 400 35.97 -5.24 0.00
CA THR A 400 36.63 -5.55 -1.26
C THR A 400 35.69 -5.61 -2.46
N TRP A 401 34.37 -5.72 -2.24
CA TRP A 401 33.41 -5.79 -3.33
C TRP A 401 33.34 -4.47 -4.11
N LYS A 402 33.43 -4.56 -5.44
CA LYS A 402 33.34 -3.40 -6.34
C LYS A 402 31.89 -2.95 -6.47
N SER A 403 31.67 -1.71 -6.89
CA SER A 403 30.32 -1.34 -7.34
C SER A 403 29.92 -2.22 -8.53
N GLY A 404 28.64 -2.59 -8.62
CA GLY A 404 28.17 -3.49 -9.66
C GLY A 404 26.76 -4.02 -9.45
N LEU A 405 26.33 -4.79 -10.44
CA LEU A 405 25.14 -5.64 -10.39
C LEU A 405 25.54 -7.04 -9.90
N TYR A 406 24.77 -7.59 -8.99
CA TYR A 406 25.05 -8.86 -8.32
C TYR A 406 23.83 -9.78 -8.34
N ALA A 407 24.10 -11.08 -8.23
CA ALA A 407 23.08 -12.08 -7.94
C ALA A 407 23.56 -13.01 -6.83
N ALA A 408 22.68 -13.33 -5.88
CA ALA A 408 22.82 -14.51 -5.06
C ALA A 408 22.08 -15.67 -5.74
N LYS A 409 22.84 -16.63 -6.26
CA LYS A 409 22.32 -17.92 -6.71
C LYS A 409 22.10 -18.79 -5.49
N VAL A 410 20.84 -19.07 -5.17
CA VAL A 410 20.48 -20.05 -4.14
C VAL A 410 20.08 -21.36 -4.81
N TYR A 411 20.52 -22.49 -4.27
CA TYR A 411 20.19 -23.82 -4.80
C TYR A 411 20.19 -24.86 -3.68
N ASP A 412 19.42 -25.94 -3.87
CA ASP A 412 19.27 -27.01 -2.90
C ASP A 412 19.55 -28.40 -3.51
N GLU A 413 19.41 -29.45 -2.70
CA GLU A 413 19.71 -30.83 -3.10
C GLU A 413 18.76 -31.38 -4.18
N SER A 414 17.62 -30.71 -4.43
CA SER A 414 16.72 -31.05 -5.53
C SER A 414 17.29 -30.68 -6.91
N GLY A 415 18.42 -29.94 -6.94
CA GLY A 415 19.06 -29.44 -8.15
C GLY A 415 18.34 -28.22 -8.75
N LYS A 416 17.41 -27.60 -8.02
CA LYS A 416 16.73 -26.35 -8.41
C LYS A 416 17.53 -25.15 -7.95
N GLU A 417 17.41 -24.06 -8.69
CA GLU A 417 18.11 -22.81 -8.39
C GLU A 417 17.22 -21.58 -8.60
N PHE A 418 17.54 -20.51 -7.88
CA PHE A 418 16.90 -19.20 -8.00
C PHE A 418 17.95 -18.09 -7.87
N TYR A 419 17.75 -16.98 -8.59
CA TYR A 419 18.67 -15.84 -8.57
C TYR A 419 18.03 -14.64 -7.89
N ILE A 420 18.59 -14.23 -6.76
CA ILE A 420 18.18 -13.04 -6.03
C ILE A 420 19.10 -11.89 -6.44
N MET A 421 18.59 -10.96 -7.25
CA MET A 421 19.38 -9.83 -7.75
C MET A 421 19.45 -8.69 -6.75
N PHE A 422 20.59 -8.02 -6.69
CA PHE A 422 20.78 -6.78 -5.93
C PHE A 422 21.94 -5.97 -6.51
N THR A 423 22.09 -4.72 -6.06
CA THR A 423 23.22 -3.87 -6.45
C THR A 423 24.12 -3.56 -5.26
N VAL A 424 25.40 -3.36 -5.54
CA VAL A 424 26.36 -2.82 -4.58
C VAL A 424 26.81 -1.46 -5.07
N LYS A 425 26.50 -0.41 -4.32
CA LYS A 425 26.87 0.97 -4.65
C LYS A 425 28.22 1.35 -4.04
N ASN A 426 28.93 2.23 -4.72
CA ASN A 426 30.16 2.81 -4.20
C ASN A 426 29.81 3.81 -3.07
N ALA A 427 30.41 3.63 -1.90
CA ALA A 427 30.30 4.57 -0.77
C ALA A 427 31.56 5.42 -0.55
N SER A 428 32.61 5.23 -1.37
CA SER A 428 33.84 6.01 -1.34
C SER A 428 33.62 7.43 -1.88
N SER A 429 34.46 8.38 -1.45
CA SER A 429 34.55 9.73 -2.04
C SER A 429 35.20 9.73 -3.43
N ILE A 430 35.96 8.69 -3.76
CA ILE A 430 36.55 8.52 -5.09
C ILE A 430 35.55 7.79 -5.97
N LYS A 431 35.08 8.47 -7.01
CA LYS A 431 34.13 7.95 -8.01
C LYS A 431 34.78 7.87 -9.40
N PRO A 432 34.44 6.85 -10.21
CA PRO A 432 34.66 6.92 -11.64
C PRO A 432 33.75 7.99 -12.26
N LYS A 433 34.05 8.39 -13.50
CA LYS A 433 33.25 9.40 -14.21
C LYS A 433 31.87 8.90 -14.66
N ILE A 434 31.69 7.58 -14.78
CA ILE A 434 30.49 6.95 -15.36
C ILE A 434 29.67 6.28 -14.26
N ALA A 435 28.36 6.57 -14.23
CA ALA A 435 27.36 5.80 -13.51
C ALA A 435 26.46 5.04 -14.49
N VAL A 436 26.26 3.74 -14.29
CA VAL A 436 25.28 2.92 -15.00
C VAL A 436 24.05 2.73 -14.10
N LEU A 437 22.85 2.99 -14.64
CA LEU A 437 21.61 2.85 -13.89
C LEU A 437 21.04 1.43 -14.00
N ALA A 438 20.83 0.76 -12.86
CA ALA A 438 20.14 -0.54 -12.76
C ALA A 438 18.62 -0.37 -12.57
N ASN A 439 17.81 -1.14 -13.30
CA ASN A 439 16.38 -0.85 -13.52
C ASN A 439 15.42 -1.54 -12.52
N ILE A 440 15.69 -1.45 -11.22
CA ILE A 440 14.95 -2.18 -10.16
C ILE A 440 13.43 -1.95 -10.19
N PHE A 441 12.96 -0.71 -10.39
CA PHE A 441 11.52 -0.44 -10.43
C PHE A 441 10.87 -1.03 -11.68
N THR A 442 11.62 -1.08 -12.79
CA THR A 442 11.19 -1.81 -13.98
C THR A 442 11.18 -3.32 -13.72
N TRP A 443 12.16 -3.88 -13.02
CA TRP A 443 12.13 -5.29 -12.64
C TRP A 443 10.86 -5.67 -11.86
N GLU A 444 10.46 -4.81 -10.93
CA GLU A 444 9.25 -5.03 -10.14
C GLU A 444 7.97 -4.84 -10.96
N ALA A 445 7.93 -3.87 -11.87
CA ALA A 445 6.78 -3.68 -12.75
C ALA A 445 6.41 -4.96 -13.55
N TYR A 446 7.41 -5.76 -13.93
CA TYR A 446 7.25 -7.01 -14.66
C TYR A 446 7.17 -8.26 -13.76
N ASN A 447 7.29 -8.10 -12.44
CA ASN A 447 7.23 -9.20 -11.49
C ASN A 447 5.79 -9.63 -11.20
N SER A 448 5.41 -10.81 -11.69
CA SER A 448 4.08 -11.41 -11.48
C SER A 448 3.99 -12.33 -10.27
N TRP A 449 5.06 -12.46 -9.46
CA TRP A 449 5.03 -13.27 -8.24
C TRP A 449 3.98 -12.75 -7.26
N GLY A 450 3.27 -13.67 -6.61
CA GLY A 450 2.13 -13.33 -5.75
C GLY A 450 0.88 -12.92 -6.52
N GLY A 451 0.84 -13.08 -7.84
CA GLY A 451 -0.37 -12.95 -8.67
C GLY A 451 -0.62 -11.57 -9.29
N GLY A 452 0.21 -10.56 -9.02
CA GLY A 452 0.04 -9.20 -9.56
C GLY A 452 1.35 -8.59 -10.07
N SER A 453 1.28 -7.90 -11.22
CA SER A 453 2.30 -7.04 -11.80
C SER A 453 1.64 -5.82 -12.47
N PHE A 454 2.41 -4.84 -12.92
CA PHE A 454 1.86 -3.71 -13.69
C PHE A 454 1.40 -4.10 -15.10
N TYR A 455 1.54 -5.37 -15.47
CA TYR A 455 1.16 -5.93 -16.78
C TYR A 455 0.22 -7.13 -16.67
N GLY A 456 -0.07 -7.64 -15.47
CA GLY A 456 -0.91 -8.80 -15.28
C GLY A 456 -1.51 -8.89 -13.88
N TYR A 457 -2.72 -9.42 -13.80
CA TYR A 457 -3.43 -9.66 -12.55
C TYR A 457 -4.14 -11.01 -12.64
N LYS A 458 -3.74 -11.95 -11.78
CA LYS A 458 -4.25 -13.32 -11.75
C LYS A 458 -5.08 -13.62 -10.49
N ILE A 459 -5.25 -12.62 -9.63
CA ILE A 459 -5.93 -12.79 -8.36
C ILE A 459 -7.43 -12.62 -8.60
N ASP A 460 -8.19 -13.66 -8.28
CA ASP A 460 -9.64 -13.60 -8.29
C ASP A 460 -10.13 -12.97 -6.99
N ASP A 461 -10.25 -11.65 -7.00
CA ASP A 461 -10.79 -10.83 -5.91
C ASP A 461 -12.11 -10.14 -6.30
N GLY A 462 -12.76 -10.59 -7.38
CA GLY A 462 -14.01 -10.02 -7.88
C GLY A 462 -13.87 -8.62 -8.51
N THR A 463 -12.66 -8.05 -8.60
CA THR A 463 -12.46 -6.70 -9.15
C THR A 463 -12.40 -6.66 -10.68
N GLY A 464 -12.16 -7.80 -11.32
CA GLY A 464 -11.95 -7.88 -12.78
C GLY A 464 -10.74 -7.11 -13.29
N ARG A 465 -9.79 -6.75 -12.40
CA ARG A 465 -8.57 -6.03 -12.77
C ARG A 465 -7.72 -6.83 -13.75
N ARG A 466 -7.05 -6.12 -14.66
CA ARG A 466 -6.12 -6.70 -15.64
C ARG A 466 -4.65 -6.57 -15.23
N PHE A 467 -4.33 -5.62 -14.36
CA PHE A 467 -3.01 -5.37 -13.82
C PHE A 467 -3.13 -4.84 -12.38
N ALA A 468 -2.08 -5.02 -11.60
CA ALA A 468 -1.93 -4.37 -10.30
C ALA A 468 -1.54 -2.89 -10.50
N GLU A 469 -1.92 -2.04 -9.54
CA GLU A 469 -1.56 -0.62 -9.51
C GLU A 469 -0.48 -0.34 -8.46
N ILE A 470 -0.38 -1.20 -7.44
CA ILE A 470 0.60 -1.13 -6.36
C ILE A 470 1.30 -2.50 -6.27
N LEU A 471 2.62 -2.47 -6.14
CA LEU A 471 3.49 -3.62 -5.93
C LEU A 471 4.39 -3.39 -4.72
N ASN A 472 5.02 -4.45 -4.21
CA ASN A 472 5.99 -4.40 -3.11
C ASN A 472 7.38 -4.87 -3.56
N LEU A 473 8.43 -4.24 -3.05
CA LEU A 473 9.82 -4.66 -3.30
C LEU A 473 10.21 -5.94 -2.53
N HIS A 474 9.52 -6.27 -1.43
CA HIS A 474 9.84 -7.39 -0.54
C HIS A 474 9.15 -8.69 -0.95
N ARG A 475 9.50 -9.20 -2.13
CA ARG A 475 8.97 -10.47 -2.64
C ARG A 475 9.93 -11.13 -3.64
N PRO A 476 9.86 -12.46 -3.83
CA PRO A 476 10.60 -13.11 -4.90
C PRO A 476 10.25 -12.55 -6.27
N ASN A 477 11.22 -12.59 -7.18
CA ASN A 477 11.05 -12.17 -8.56
C ASN A 477 11.70 -13.20 -9.50
N PRO A 478 10.95 -14.19 -10.02
CA PRO A 478 11.52 -15.19 -10.92
C PRO A 478 11.86 -14.62 -12.31
N ARG A 479 11.32 -13.43 -12.67
CA ARG A 479 11.52 -12.81 -13.99
C ARG A 479 12.90 -12.21 -14.18
N ILE A 480 13.63 -11.95 -13.10
CA ILE A 480 14.96 -11.33 -13.14
C ILE A 480 16.11 -12.33 -13.17
N ASN A 481 15.85 -13.58 -13.58
CA ASN A 481 16.92 -14.54 -13.82
C ASN A 481 17.87 -13.98 -14.92
N PRO A 482 19.16 -13.77 -14.60
CA PRO A 482 20.11 -13.09 -15.48
C PRO A 482 20.61 -13.94 -16.65
N TYR A 483 20.13 -15.19 -16.79
CA TYR A 483 20.50 -16.12 -17.86
C TYR A 483 19.32 -16.55 -18.74
N VAL A 484 18.11 -16.09 -18.44
CA VAL A 484 16.94 -16.33 -19.29
C VAL A 484 16.87 -15.24 -20.35
N ASP A 485 16.84 -15.64 -21.63
CA ASP A 485 16.78 -14.69 -22.75
C ASP A 485 15.62 -13.71 -22.60
N SER A 486 15.94 -12.43 -22.73
CA SER A 486 15.03 -11.31 -22.59
C SER A 486 15.58 -10.10 -23.34
N ILE A 487 14.69 -9.29 -23.91
CA ILE A 487 15.10 -8.02 -24.54
C ILE A 487 15.32 -6.89 -23.53
N HIS A 488 14.97 -7.11 -22.25
CA HIS A 488 15.12 -6.18 -21.13
C HIS A 488 15.47 -6.95 -19.83
N LEU A 489 15.40 -6.32 -18.65
CA LEU A 489 15.74 -6.92 -17.33
C LEU A 489 17.25 -7.26 -17.20
N PRO A 490 17.73 -7.90 -16.11
CA PRO A 490 19.16 -8.13 -15.91
C PRO A 490 19.91 -8.85 -17.03
N PHE A 491 19.25 -9.76 -17.76
CA PHE A 491 19.87 -10.41 -18.92
C PHE A 491 20.39 -9.39 -19.94
N ALA A 492 19.58 -8.40 -20.31
CA ALA A 492 19.97 -7.34 -21.24
C ALA A 492 20.91 -6.29 -20.59
N GLU A 493 20.76 -6.03 -19.29
CA GLU A 493 21.62 -5.06 -18.59
C GLU A 493 23.09 -5.50 -18.54
N LYS A 494 23.35 -6.82 -18.48
CA LYS A 494 24.71 -7.38 -18.43
C LYS A 494 25.56 -7.00 -19.63
N PHE A 495 24.98 -6.78 -20.81
CA PHE A 495 25.74 -6.55 -22.03
C PHE A 495 26.59 -5.27 -21.96
N LEU A 496 26.03 -4.17 -21.46
CA LEU A 496 26.79 -2.93 -21.28
C LEU A 496 27.88 -3.09 -20.21
N LEU A 497 27.58 -3.76 -19.10
CA LEU A 497 28.54 -3.97 -18.01
C LEU A 497 29.75 -4.78 -18.47
N SER A 498 29.51 -5.89 -19.17
CA SER A 498 30.56 -6.70 -19.79
C SER A 498 31.40 -5.88 -20.77
N TRP A 499 30.74 -5.14 -21.65
CA TRP A 499 31.41 -4.33 -22.65
C TRP A 499 32.28 -3.21 -22.06
N LEU A 500 31.80 -2.51 -21.02
CA LEU A 500 32.56 -1.45 -20.35
C LEU A 500 33.86 -2.00 -19.75
N GLU A 501 33.79 -3.13 -19.04
CA GLU A 501 34.98 -3.75 -18.43
C GLU A 501 35.95 -4.29 -19.48
N LYS A 502 35.44 -4.95 -20.54
CA LYS A 502 36.28 -5.45 -21.65
C LYS A 502 37.03 -4.34 -22.37
N ASN A 503 36.50 -3.11 -22.36
CA ASN A 503 37.10 -1.94 -22.98
C ASN A 503 37.80 -0.98 -21.99
N GLY A 504 37.95 -1.37 -20.73
CA GLY A 504 38.74 -0.64 -19.73
C GLY A 504 38.08 0.61 -19.16
N TYR A 505 36.76 0.76 -19.29
CA TYR A 505 36.03 1.88 -18.68
C TYR A 505 35.71 1.57 -17.21
N ALA A 506 36.14 2.46 -16.31
CA ALA A 506 35.72 2.42 -14.91
C ALA A 506 34.32 3.02 -14.77
N TYR A 507 33.45 2.34 -14.01
CA TYR A 507 32.08 2.77 -13.75
C TYR A 507 31.62 2.34 -12.36
N ASP A 508 30.61 3.03 -11.85
CA ASP A 508 29.79 2.56 -10.72
C ASP A 508 28.41 2.16 -11.23
N VAL A 509 27.75 1.25 -10.50
CA VAL A 509 26.33 0.95 -10.68
C VAL A 509 25.58 1.62 -9.55
N ILE A 510 24.63 2.47 -9.92
CA ILE A 510 23.59 2.98 -9.02
C ILE A 510 22.26 2.42 -9.47
N SER A 511 21.32 2.29 -8.55
CA SER A 511 20.00 1.80 -8.89
C SER A 511 18.93 2.88 -8.89
N GLU A 512 17.78 2.60 -9.52
CA GLU A 512 16.59 3.45 -9.42
C GLU A 512 16.17 3.67 -7.96
N TYR A 513 16.35 2.66 -7.10
CA TYR A 513 16.10 2.77 -5.66
C TYR A 513 17.06 3.78 -4.99
N ASP A 514 18.36 3.73 -5.31
CA ASP A 514 19.33 4.71 -4.81
C ASP A 514 19.01 6.12 -5.30
N LEU A 515 18.66 6.24 -6.59
CA LEU A 515 18.35 7.52 -7.21
C LEU A 515 17.08 8.15 -6.63
N HIS A 516 16.07 7.34 -6.29
CA HIS A 516 14.87 7.81 -5.61
C HIS A 516 15.17 8.39 -4.22
N HIS A 517 15.99 7.71 -3.43
CA HIS A 517 16.30 8.11 -2.05
C HIS A 517 17.37 9.21 -1.98
N GLN A 518 18.30 9.25 -2.93
CA GLN A 518 19.37 10.24 -2.98
C GLN A 518 19.56 10.78 -4.42
N PRO A 519 18.65 11.63 -4.92
CA PRO A 519 18.73 12.17 -6.29
C PRO A 519 20.05 12.90 -6.60
N ALA A 520 20.64 13.53 -5.57
CA ALA A 520 21.92 14.23 -5.67
C ALA A 520 23.12 13.30 -5.96
N ILE A 521 22.96 11.97 -5.89
CA ILE A 521 24.02 11.01 -6.21
C ILE A 521 24.54 11.18 -7.65
N LEU A 522 23.68 11.59 -8.59
CA LEU A 522 24.09 11.83 -9.99
C LEU A 522 25.13 12.93 -10.13
N GLN A 523 25.18 13.87 -9.19
CA GLN A 523 26.10 15.01 -9.24
C GLN A 523 27.56 14.63 -8.96
N GLN A 524 27.82 13.36 -8.66
CA GLN A 524 29.16 12.82 -8.39
C GLN A 524 29.78 12.18 -9.64
N TYR A 525 29.08 12.21 -10.78
CA TYR A 525 29.49 11.59 -12.03
C TYR A 525 29.46 12.62 -13.15
N ASP A 526 30.23 12.38 -14.21
CA ASP A 526 30.21 13.21 -15.42
C ASP A 526 29.21 12.67 -16.44
N THR A 527 28.98 11.34 -16.43
CA THR A 527 28.12 10.63 -17.39
C THR A 527 27.17 9.67 -16.68
N LEU A 528 25.88 9.78 -17.00
CA LEU A 528 24.85 8.78 -16.69
C LEU A 528 24.58 7.91 -17.91
N ALA A 529 24.79 6.60 -17.79
CA ALA A 529 24.40 5.63 -18.79
C ALA A 529 23.03 5.01 -18.44
N LEU A 530 22.05 5.23 -19.30
CA LEU A 530 20.77 4.51 -19.26
C LEU A 530 20.92 3.24 -20.10
N ASN A 531 20.74 2.12 -19.44
CA ASN A 531 20.97 0.78 -19.99
C ASN A 531 19.64 0.02 -20.07
N SER A 532 19.48 -0.84 -21.07
CA SER A 532 18.33 -1.75 -21.21
C SER A 532 16.97 -1.04 -21.23
N HIS A 533 16.30 -0.85 -20.09
CA HIS A 533 14.90 -0.44 -20.03
C HIS A 533 14.52 0.17 -18.66
N SER A 534 14.69 1.47 -18.50
CA SER A 534 14.38 2.23 -17.28
C SER A 534 13.01 2.94 -17.42
N GLU A 535 11.95 2.15 -17.50
CA GLU A 535 10.60 2.62 -17.88
C GLU A 535 9.88 3.41 -16.77
N TYR A 536 10.11 3.04 -15.50
CA TYR A 536 9.34 3.53 -14.35
C TYR A 536 10.16 4.49 -13.49
N TRP A 537 9.78 5.77 -13.49
CA TRP A 537 10.53 6.82 -12.79
C TRP A 537 9.67 7.56 -11.77
N THR A 538 10.27 7.86 -10.61
CA THR A 538 9.66 8.70 -9.58
C THR A 538 9.97 10.19 -9.78
N GLY A 539 9.20 11.07 -9.12
CA GLY A 539 9.46 12.51 -9.11
C GLY A 539 10.89 12.85 -8.70
N ASN A 540 11.34 12.30 -7.57
CA ASN A 540 12.69 12.49 -7.05
C ASN A 540 13.78 12.14 -8.08
N MET A 541 13.63 11.01 -8.77
CA MET A 541 14.60 10.58 -9.79
C MET A 541 14.62 11.53 -10.98
N TYR A 542 13.44 11.91 -11.48
CA TYR A 542 13.31 12.82 -12.61
C TYR A 542 13.94 14.17 -12.25
N ASP A 543 13.63 14.73 -11.08
CA ASP A 543 14.17 16.02 -10.64
C ASP A 543 15.71 15.96 -10.48
N GLY A 544 16.23 14.86 -9.94
CA GLY A 544 17.68 14.61 -9.87
C GLY A 544 18.35 14.56 -11.25
N PHE A 545 17.72 13.88 -12.21
CA PHE A 545 18.18 13.77 -13.58
C PHE A 545 18.18 15.12 -14.33
N VAL A 546 17.11 15.90 -14.19
CA VAL A 546 17.07 17.26 -14.75
C VAL A 546 18.13 18.15 -14.11
N SER A 547 18.32 18.05 -12.79
CA SER A 547 19.39 18.79 -12.10
C SER A 547 20.78 18.42 -12.61
N PHE A 548 21.02 17.13 -12.88
CA PHE A 548 22.26 16.62 -13.44
C PHE A 548 22.54 17.20 -14.83
N LEU A 549 21.56 17.16 -15.74
CA LEU A 549 21.67 17.79 -17.06
C LEU A 549 21.91 19.31 -16.97
N ASN A 550 21.17 19.99 -16.09
CA ASN A 550 21.32 21.44 -15.88
C ASN A 550 22.69 21.83 -15.32
N LYS A 551 23.47 20.89 -14.79
CA LYS A 551 24.84 21.11 -14.30
C LYS A 551 25.92 20.66 -15.30
N GLY A 552 25.54 20.36 -16.53
CA GLY A 552 26.45 19.92 -17.59
C GLY A 552 26.73 18.43 -17.60
N GLY A 553 25.92 17.62 -16.90
CA GLY A 553 26.01 16.17 -16.95
C GLY A 553 25.73 15.60 -18.34
N ASN A 554 26.46 14.54 -18.71
CA ASN A 554 26.28 13.85 -19.98
C ASN A 554 25.36 12.63 -19.85
N VAL A 555 24.57 12.34 -20.89
CA VAL A 555 23.68 11.17 -20.92
C VAL A 555 24.00 10.27 -22.10
N LEU A 556 24.37 9.03 -21.76
CA LEU A 556 24.53 7.93 -22.69
C LEU A 556 23.28 7.05 -22.63
N ASN A 557 22.29 7.33 -23.48
CA ASN A 557 21.03 6.60 -23.53
C ASN A 557 21.11 5.45 -24.54
N LEU A 558 21.47 4.25 -24.07
CA LEU A 558 21.63 3.04 -24.88
C LEU A 558 20.39 2.14 -24.87
N ALA A 559 19.22 2.75 -24.72
CA ALA A 559 17.96 2.07 -24.45
C ALA A 559 16.79 2.75 -25.20
N ALA A 560 15.59 2.22 -25.01
CA ALA A 560 14.32 2.82 -25.43
C ALA A 560 13.31 2.79 -24.28
N ASN A 561 12.25 3.58 -24.42
CA ASN A 561 11.14 3.65 -23.48
C ASN A 561 11.58 3.95 -22.04
N ASN A 562 12.58 4.82 -21.92
CA ASN A 562 13.03 5.35 -20.65
C ASN A 562 12.15 6.51 -20.20
N ILE A 563 11.93 6.62 -18.88
CA ILE A 563 11.19 7.73 -18.26
C ILE A 563 9.76 7.83 -18.85
N TYR A 564 9.09 6.69 -19.01
CA TYR A 564 7.78 6.63 -19.66
C TYR A 564 6.66 6.80 -18.64
N TRP A 565 6.58 5.90 -17.65
CA TRP A 565 5.57 5.97 -16.59
C TRP A 565 6.06 6.78 -15.40
N LYS A 566 5.21 7.69 -14.92
CA LYS A 566 5.38 8.26 -13.58
C LYS A 566 4.95 7.22 -12.55
N ALA A 567 5.90 6.79 -11.73
CA ALA A 567 5.69 5.97 -10.55
C ALA A 567 5.88 6.80 -9.27
N VAL A 568 5.45 6.25 -8.14
CA VAL A 568 5.75 6.77 -6.80
C VAL A 568 6.19 5.62 -5.91
N LEU A 569 7.07 5.89 -4.94
CA LEU A 569 7.49 4.93 -3.93
C LEU A 569 7.14 5.48 -2.55
N LYS A 570 6.54 4.65 -1.69
CA LYS A 570 6.26 4.98 -0.29
C LYS A 570 6.52 3.75 0.59
N GLY A 571 7.54 3.83 1.44
CA GLY A 571 8.08 2.62 2.07
C GLY A 571 8.57 1.67 0.97
N ASP A 572 8.13 0.42 1.04
CA ASP A 572 8.50 -0.61 0.06
C ASP A 572 7.45 -0.82 -1.03
N GLN A 573 6.42 0.03 -1.07
CA GLN A 573 5.36 -0.02 -2.07
C GLN A 573 5.64 0.95 -3.21
N ILE A 574 5.68 0.41 -4.43
CA ILE A 574 5.71 1.18 -5.67
C ILE A 574 4.33 1.20 -6.30
N GLU A 575 3.86 2.37 -6.73
CA GLU A 575 2.56 2.54 -7.39
C GLU A 575 2.72 3.20 -8.75
N VAL A 576 1.89 2.77 -9.72
CA VAL A 576 1.68 3.44 -11.00
C VAL A 576 0.18 3.59 -11.28
N ARG A 577 -0.22 4.75 -11.80
CA ARG A 577 -1.59 5.00 -12.28
C ARG A 577 -1.63 5.08 -13.81
N LYS A 578 -1.73 3.93 -14.48
CA LYS A 578 -1.87 3.86 -15.96
C LYS A 578 -3.19 4.46 -16.47
N ASP A 579 -4.20 4.53 -15.60
CA ASP A 579 -5.48 5.21 -15.82
C ASP A 579 -5.41 6.74 -15.69
N LYS A 580 -4.20 7.27 -15.47
CA LYS A 580 -3.90 8.69 -15.26
C LYS A 580 -4.51 9.27 -13.98
N GLN A 581 -5.11 8.49 -13.09
CA GLN A 581 -5.63 9.01 -11.82
C GLN A 581 -4.49 9.45 -10.87
N ASN A 582 -4.84 10.02 -9.72
CA ASN A 582 -3.85 10.30 -8.69
C ASN A 582 -3.38 9.00 -8.05
N HIS A 583 -2.07 8.89 -7.81
CA HIS A 583 -1.48 7.85 -6.99
C HIS A 583 -2.11 7.88 -5.60
N THR A 584 -2.61 6.73 -5.14
CA THR A 584 -3.25 6.59 -3.84
C THR A 584 -2.25 6.69 -2.68
N LEU A 585 -0.97 6.35 -2.89
CA LEU A 585 0.06 6.40 -1.85
C LEU A 585 0.44 7.83 -1.44
N VAL A 586 0.44 8.77 -2.39
CA VAL A 586 0.96 10.15 -2.19
C VAL A 586 0.05 11.26 -2.76
N ASN A 587 -1.10 10.92 -3.34
CA ASN A 587 -2.06 11.85 -3.95
C ASN A 587 -1.48 12.76 -5.06
N GLU A 588 -0.53 12.26 -5.83
CA GLU A 588 0.01 12.96 -6.99
C GLU A 588 -0.56 12.41 -8.29
N ARG A 589 -0.86 13.28 -9.27
CA ARG A 589 -1.31 12.86 -10.61
C ARG A 589 -0.32 11.84 -11.21
N GLY A 590 -0.83 10.73 -11.74
CA GLY A 590 -0.07 9.72 -12.47
C GLY A 590 -0.36 9.71 -13.97
N GLY A 591 0.18 8.71 -14.66
CA GLY A 591 0.16 8.60 -16.12
C GLY A 591 1.57 8.70 -16.72
N LEU A 592 1.64 9.05 -18.00
CA LEU A 592 2.91 9.24 -18.70
C LEU A 592 3.55 10.58 -18.33
N TRP A 593 4.87 10.63 -18.24
CA TRP A 593 5.60 11.88 -17.94
C TRP A 593 5.30 13.00 -18.95
N ARG A 594 5.21 12.67 -20.23
CA ARG A 594 4.82 13.60 -21.31
C ARG A 594 3.41 14.18 -21.15
N ASP A 595 2.46 13.42 -20.63
CA ASP A 595 1.09 13.89 -20.39
C ASP A 595 1.01 14.83 -19.18
N LEU A 596 2.05 14.86 -18.35
CA LEU A 596 2.18 15.70 -17.16
C LEU A 596 3.01 16.98 -17.44
N GLY A 597 3.23 17.32 -18.71
CA GLY A 597 4.02 18.50 -19.11
C GLY A 597 5.53 18.33 -18.92
N ARG A 598 5.99 17.10 -18.67
CA ARG A 598 7.40 16.74 -18.42
C ARG A 598 7.87 15.67 -19.42
N PRO A 599 7.79 15.91 -20.74
CA PRO A 599 8.13 14.90 -21.73
C PRO A 599 9.60 14.52 -21.65
N GLU A 600 9.86 13.22 -21.63
CA GLU A 600 11.19 12.61 -21.64
C GLU A 600 12.02 13.03 -22.85
N SER A 601 11.38 13.23 -24.01
CA SER A 601 12.05 13.72 -25.24
C SER A 601 12.64 15.11 -25.10
N ARG A 602 12.22 15.91 -24.11
CA ARG A 602 12.88 17.20 -23.81
C ARG A 602 14.33 17.01 -23.38
N TYR A 603 14.64 15.88 -22.74
CA TYR A 603 15.94 15.62 -22.11
C TYR A 603 16.67 14.44 -22.76
N LEU A 604 15.97 13.40 -23.20
CA LEU A 604 16.56 12.29 -23.95
C LEU A 604 16.64 12.58 -25.46
N GLY A 605 15.95 13.63 -25.93
CA GLY A 605 15.81 13.99 -27.34
C GLY A 605 14.91 13.04 -28.14
N VAL A 606 14.44 11.95 -27.55
CA VAL A 606 13.58 10.93 -28.15
C VAL A 606 12.54 10.44 -27.14
N ALA A 607 11.44 9.88 -27.62
CA ALA A 607 10.43 9.27 -26.78
C ALA A 607 9.84 8.02 -27.42
N TYR A 608 9.44 7.05 -26.60
CA TYR A 608 8.81 5.82 -27.07
C TYR A 608 7.52 6.08 -27.84
N ASN A 609 7.33 5.29 -28.89
CA ASN A 609 6.10 5.18 -29.66
C ASN A 609 5.93 3.71 -30.06
N TYR A 610 4.70 3.21 -29.98
CA TYR A 610 4.36 1.82 -30.30
C TYR A 610 4.68 1.42 -31.76
N LEU A 611 4.79 2.36 -32.69
CA LEU A 611 5.19 2.06 -34.07
C LEU A 611 6.59 1.41 -34.10
N GLY A 612 6.68 0.22 -34.70
CA GLY A 612 7.89 -0.59 -34.74
C GLY A 612 8.07 -1.52 -33.54
N TYR A 613 7.13 -1.57 -32.60
CA TYR A 613 7.15 -2.52 -31.49
C TYR A 613 7.28 -3.97 -31.98
N GLY A 614 8.17 -4.74 -31.35
CA GLY A 614 8.38 -6.16 -31.66
C GLY A 614 9.13 -6.44 -32.97
N THR A 615 9.65 -5.42 -33.65
CA THR A 615 10.50 -5.56 -34.83
C THR A 615 11.97 -5.45 -34.45
N TYR A 616 12.88 -6.03 -35.23
CA TYR A 616 14.31 -6.06 -34.95
C TYR A 616 15.09 -5.88 -36.25
N THR A 617 15.71 -4.71 -36.44
CA THR A 617 16.38 -4.33 -37.69
C THR A 617 17.72 -3.66 -37.42
N PRO A 618 18.62 -3.55 -38.41
CA PRO A 618 19.80 -2.69 -38.29
C PRO A 618 19.43 -1.21 -38.37
N TYR A 619 20.38 -0.35 -37.98
CA TYR A 619 20.34 1.07 -38.32
C TYR A 619 20.91 1.33 -39.70
N LYS A 620 20.32 2.28 -40.42
CA LYS A 620 20.89 2.89 -41.61
C LYS A 620 21.54 4.23 -41.27
N VAL A 621 22.83 4.36 -41.55
CA VAL A 621 23.62 5.57 -41.27
C VAL A 621 23.15 6.75 -42.13
N GLN A 622 23.01 7.93 -41.52
CA GLN A 622 22.55 9.15 -42.18
C GLN A 622 23.59 10.27 -42.17
N ASN A 623 24.25 10.52 -41.03
CA ASN A 623 25.23 11.61 -40.87
C ASN A 623 26.63 11.08 -40.50
N PRO A 624 27.34 10.40 -41.41
CA PRO A 624 28.63 9.74 -41.13
C PRO A 624 29.77 10.73 -40.81
N ASN A 625 29.63 12.02 -41.16
CA ASN A 625 30.65 13.03 -40.89
C ASN A 625 30.63 13.53 -39.44
N HIS A 626 29.60 13.18 -38.67
CA HIS A 626 29.53 13.52 -37.25
C HIS A 626 30.66 12.83 -36.47
N TRP A 627 31.22 13.50 -35.46
CA TRP A 627 32.38 12.99 -34.70
C TRP A 627 32.12 11.64 -34.01
N VAL A 628 30.85 11.31 -33.75
CA VAL A 628 30.41 10.01 -33.21
C VAL A 628 30.84 8.84 -34.10
N PHE A 629 30.95 9.04 -35.41
CA PHE A 629 31.38 8.02 -36.37
C PHE A 629 32.89 8.08 -36.68
N LYS A 630 33.69 8.83 -35.91
CA LYS A 630 35.14 8.87 -36.11
C LYS A 630 35.74 7.47 -36.05
N ASN A 631 36.62 7.14 -37.00
CA ASN A 631 37.30 5.83 -37.09
C ASN A 631 36.37 4.61 -37.30
N THR A 632 35.12 4.80 -37.75
CA THR A 632 34.26 3.68 -38.16
C THR A 632 34.41 3.34 -39.64
N GLY A 633 34.72 4.34 -40.48
CA GLY A 633 34.75 4.19 -41.94
C GLY A 633 33.37 4.16 -42.60
N LEU A 634 32.30 4.34 -41.82
CA LEU A 634 30.91 4.30 -42.29
C LEU A 634 30.58 5.45 -43.24
N LYS A 635 29.68 5.18 -44.18
CA LYS A 635 29.14 6.11 -45.17
C LYS A 635 27.62 6.20 -45.03
N THR A 636 27.04 7.25 -45.61
CA THR A 636 25.58 7.39 -45.67
C THR A 636 24.98 6.18 -46.39
N GLY A 637 24.04 5.51 -45.73
CA GLY A 637 23.36 4.34 -46.25
C GLY A 637 23.90 3.00 -45.76
N ASP A 638 25.07 2.95 -45.13
CA ASP A 638 25.61 1.73 -44.53
C ASP A 638 24.71 1.23 -43.40
N LEU A 639 24.69 -0.09 -43.22
CA LEU A 639 23.92 -0.76 -42.17
C LEU A 639 24.84 -1.16 -41.02
N ILE A 640 24.36 -0.95 -39.78
CA ILE A 640 25.05 -1.37 -38.56
C ILE A 640 24.08 -2.05 -37.61
N GLY A 641 24.58 -3.06 -36.88
CA GLY A 641 23.84 -3.78 -35.85
C GLY A 641 22.83 -4.76 -36.43
N GLU A 642 23.21 -5.57 -37.41
CA GLU A 642 22.30 -6.54 -38.01
C GLU A 642 21.89 -7.64 -37.02
N VAL A 643 22.83 -8.17 -36.23
CA VAL A 643 22.58 -9.23 -35.23
C VAL A 643 23.51 -9.06 -34.02
N GLY A 644 22.91 -9.08 -32.83
CA GLY A 644 23.59 -9.08 -31.54
C GLY A 644 23.72 -10.46 -30.90
N VAL A 645 24.42 -10.53 -29.76
CA VAL A 645 24.47 -11.75 -28.91
C VAL A 645 23.10 -12.16 -28.39
N ASN A 646 22.14 -11.24 -28.36
CA ASN A 646 20.73 -11.48 -28.05
C ASN A 646 19.93 -11.99 -29.26
N GLY A 647 20.57 -12.32 -30.39
CA GLY A 647 19.93 -12.84 -31.59
C GLY A 647 19.06 -11.84 -32.35
N ARG A 648 19.18 -10.54 -32.06
CA ARG A 648 18.29 -9.47 -32.57
C ARG A 648 19.09 -8.33 -33.19
N GLY A 649 18.50 -7.60 -34.13
CA GLY A 649 19.08 -6.36 -34.67
C GLY A 649 19.13 -5.23 -33.64
N ALA A 650 20.04 -4.27 -33.82
CA ALA A 650 20.32 -3.20 -32.87
C ALA A 650 19.16 -2.20 -32.71
N ALA A 651 18.28 -2.05 -33.70
CA ALA A 651 17.08 -1.22 -33.64
C ALA A 651 15.83 -2.10 -33.47
N GLY A 652 15.36 -2.30 -32.25
CA GLY A 652 14.24 -3.21 -32.03
C GLY A 652 13.76 -3.41 -30.59
N GLY A 653 12.73 -4.26 -30.48
CA GLY A 653 11.95 -4.47 -29.26
C GLY A 653 10.99 -3.31 -29.03
N GLU A 654 11.50 -2.25 -28.41
CA GLU A 654 10.84 -0.94 -28.34
C GLU A 654 11.77 0.10 -28.93
N THR A 655 11.19 1.12 -29.57
CA THR A 655 11.95 2.07 -30.37
C THR A 655 11.47 3.50 -30.11
N ASP A 656 12.41 4.39 -29.78
CA ASP A 656 12.10 5.79 -29.53
C ASP A 656 12.26 6.62 -30.82
N LYS A 657 11.46 7.68 -30.93
CA LYS A 657 11.52 8.62 -32.05
C LYS A 657 11.64 10.06 -31.56
N ILE A 658 12.08 10.94 -32.44
CA ILE A 658 12.00 12.39 -32.19
C ILE A 658 10.53 12.83 -32.04
N THR A 659 10.30 13.91 -31.29
CA THR A 659 8.98 14.48 -31.03
C THR A 659 9.03 15.99 -31.20
N PRO A 660 7.87 16.70 -31.15
CA PRO A 660 7.86 18.16 -31.08
C PRO A 660 8.56 18.77 -29.84
N TYR A 661 8.92 17.94 -28.84
CA TYR A 661 9.67 18.38 -27.66
C TYR A 661 11.17 18.05 -27.73
N THR A 662 11.62 17.39 -28.80
CA THR A 662 13.06 17.16 -29.05
C THR A 662 13.79 18.50 -29.16
N PRO A 663 14.95 18.69 -28.49
CA PRO A 663 15.73 19.93 -28.60
C PRO A 663 16.08 20.28 -30.05
N GLU A 664 15.87 21.52 -30.46
CA GLU A 664 15.98 21.96 -31.86
C GLU A 664 17.38 21.74 -32.47
N ASN A 665 18.43 21.76 -31.65
CA ASN A 665 19.81 21.54 -32.07
C ASN A 665 20.19 20.06 -32.23
N PHE A 666 19.23 19.13 -32.21
CA PHE A 666 19.51 17.72 -32.40
C PHE A 666 20.05 17.41 -33.80
N GLN A 667 20.93 16.41 -33.85
CA GLN A 667 21.46 15.83 -35.07
C GLN A 667 21.05 14.37 -35.13
N ARG A 668 20.31 13.97 -36.18
CA ARG A 668 20.02 12.57 -36.45
C ARG A 668 21.20 11.90 -37.13
N LEU A 669 21.71 10.86 -36.51
CA LEU A 669 22.92 10.16 -36.90
C LEU A 669 22.62 8.93 -37.76
N ALA A 670 21.63 8.15 -37.35
CA ALA A 670 21.16 6.96 -38.05
C ALA A 670 19.68 6.69 -37.73
N LYS A 671 19.03 5.87 -38.56
CA LYS A 671 17.61 5.48 -38.39
C LYS A 671 17.44 3.98 -38.53
N GLY A 672 16.74 3.34 -37.59
CA GLY A 672 16.35 1.93 -37.71
C GLY A 672 15.49 1.66 -38.94
N LEU A 673 15.63 0.49 -39.56
CA LEU A 673 14.84 0.07 -40.73
C LEU A 673 13.47 -0.54 -40.36
N ASN A 674 13.02 -0.38 -39.12
CA ASN A 674 11.73 -0.87 -38.66
C ASN A 674 10.59 -0.28 -39.53
N PRO A 675 9.56 -1.07 -39.87
CA PRO A 675 8.48 -0.67 -40.76
C PRO A 675 7.60 0.46 -40.19
N ASP A 676 6.73 1.04 -41.02
CA ASP A 676 5.66 1.96 -40.62
C ASP A 676 6.12 3.19 -39.83
N LEU A 677 7.25 3.77 -40.24
CA LEU A 677 7.93 4.89 -39.55
C LEU A 677 8.40 4.53 -38.12
N GLY A 678 8.41 3.24 -37.80
CA GLY A 678 8.76 2.68 -36.50
C GLY A 678 10.25 2.68 -36.17
N GLY A 679 11.12 3.13 -37.08
CA GLY A 679 12.58 3.10 -36.88
C GLY A 679 13.05 3.83 -35.62
N SER A 680 14.06 3.29 -34.94
CA SER A 680 14.78 3.97 -33.85
C SER A 680 15.52 5.20 -34.35
N ASP A 681 15.30 6.38 -33.76
CA ASP A 681 16.07 7.60 -34.08
C ASP A 681 17.38 7.64 -33.26
N MET A 682 18.52 7.30 -33.87
CA MET A 682 19.82 7.53 -33.23
C MET A 682 20.20 9.00 -33.37
N ILE A 683 20.36 9.71 -32.25
CA ILE A 683 20.59 11.16 -32.24
C ILE A 683 21.71 11.57 -31.29
N TYR A 684 22.22 12.78 -31.52
CA TYR A 684 23.06 13.52 -30.59
C TYR A 684 22.61 14.97 -30.48
N TYR A 685 22.70 15.57 -29.30
CA TYR A 685 22.58 17.02 -29.14
C TYR A 685 23.40 17.52 -27.94
N ASP A 686 23.88 18.76 -28.01
CA ASP A 686 24.55 19.44 -26.89
C ASP A 686 23.50 20.10 -25.98
N THR A 687 23.65 19.91 -24.68
CA THR A 687 22.81 20.58 -23.68
C THR A 687 23.25 22.04 -23.51
N PRO A 688 22.34 22.94 -23.07
CA PRO A 688 22.68 24.36 -22.91
C PRO A 688 23.84 24.66 -21.94
N ASN A 689 24.12 23.75 -20.99
CA ASN A 689 25.09 23.95 -19.92
C ASN A 689 26.36 23.10 -20.10
N GLY A 690 26.69 22.70 -21.33
CA GLY A 690 27.99 22.12 -21.68
C GLY A 690 28.12 20.60 -21.59
N GLY A 691 27.06 19.88 -21.21
CA GLY A 691 26.98 18.41 -21.36
C GLY A 691 26.41 18.01 -22.73
N GLY A 692 26.39 16.73 -23.05
CA GLY A 692 25.77 16.19 -24.27
C GLY A 692 24.87 14.97 -24.01
N VAL A 693 23.94 14.73 -24.93
CA VAL A 693 23.04 13.57 -24.88
C VAL A 693 23.15 12.78 -26.18
N PHE A 694 23.51 11.50 -26.07
CA PHE A 694 23.50 10.54 -27.16
C PHE A 694 22.44 9.48 -26.89
N SER A 695 21.49 9.34 -27.80
CA SER A 695 20.37 8.39 -27.68
C SER A 695 20.36 7.43 -28.87
N VAL A 696 20.35 6.12 -28.59
CA VAL A 696 20.24 5.08 -29.62
C VAL A 696 18.79 4.71 -29.92
N SER A 697 17.89 4.89 -28.95
CA SER A 697 16.45 4.72 -29.13
C SER A 697 16.01 3.28 -29.40
N SER A 698 16.63 2.29 -28.75
CA SER A 698 16.32 0.87 -28.95
C SER A 698 16.63 0.02 -27.72
N LEU A 699 15.75 -0.95 -27.38
CA LEU A 699 15.99 -1.92 -26.30
C LEU A 699 17.13 -2.89 -26.63
N THR A 700 17.23 -3.32 -27.89
CA THR A 700 18.13 -4.42 -28.27
C THR A 700 19.53 -3.97 -28.63
N PHE A 701 19.81 -2.65 -28.59
CA PHE A 701 21.07 -2.05 -29.03
C PHE A 701 22.29 -2.65 -28.32
N THR A 702 22.24 -2.76 -26.98
CA THR A 702 23.40 -3.21 -26.18
C THR A 702 23.84 -4.62 -26.50
N GLY A 703 22.94 -5.47 -27.00
CA GLY A 703 23.26 -6.82 -27.47
C GLY A 703 24.22 -6.85 -28.67
N THR A 704 24.39 -5.74 -29.39
CA THR A 704 25.30 -5.65 -30.54
C THR A 704 26.68 -5.08 -30.20
N LEU A 705 26.88 -4.57 -28.98
CA LEU A 705 28.13 -3.90 -28.57
C LEU A 705 29.38 -4.78 -28.70
N GLU A 706 29.23 -6.09 -28.54
CA GLU A 706 30.34 -7.05 -28.66
C GLU A 706 30.47 -7.69 -30.05
N THR A 707 29.41 -7.68 -30.86
CA THR A 707 29.39 -8.36 -32.17
C THR A 707 29.64 -7.40 -33.34
N ASP A 708 29.32 -6.12 -33.18
CA ASP A 708 29.45 -5.10 -34.22
C ASP A 708 30.56 -4.10 -33.85
N ARG A 709 31.63 -4.11 -34.65
CA ARG A 709 32.83 -3.30 -34.42
C ARG A 709 32.51 -1.80 -34.50
N GLU A 710 31.67 -1.41 -35.44
CA GLU A 710 31.33 -0.03 -35.73
C GLU A 710 30.44 0.55 -34.63
N ILE A 711 29.43 -0.20 -34.15
CA ILE A 711 28.63 0.16 -32.97
C ILE A 711 29.50 0.29 -31.72
N SER A 712 30.41 -0.67 -31.50
CA SER A 712 31.38 -0.60 -30.41
C SER A 712 32.23 0.68 -30.49
N GLN A 713 32.72 1.03 -31.68
CA GLN A 713 33.52 2.23 -31.90
C GLN A 713 32.71 3.52 -31.71
N ILE A 714 31.43 3.54 -32.11
CA ILE A 714 30.50 4.66 -31.89
C ILE A 714 30.37 4.95 -30.39
N VAL A 715 30.10 3.93 -29.57
CA VAL A 715 29.95 4.11 -28.11
C VAL A 715 31.27 4.52 -27.46
N LYS A 716 32.41 3.97 -27.90
CA LYS A 716 33.75 4.44 -27.45
C LYS A 716 33.96 5.92 -27.75
N ASN A 717 33.62 6.37 -28.95
CA ASN A 717 33.76 7.78 -29.33
C ASN A 717 32.94 8.68 -28.41
N VAL A 718 31.68 8.30 -28.14
CA VAL A 718 30.77 9.06 -27.25
C VAL A 718 31.32 9.11 -25.83
N LEU A 719 31.66 7.96 -25.25
CA LEU A 719 32.22 7.92 -23.88
C LEU A 719 33.54 8.69 -23.78
N ASN A 720 34.42 8.58 -24.78
CA ASN A 720 35.67 9.32 -24.80
C ASN A 720 35.47 10.82 -25.02
N HIS A 721 34.33 11.25 -25.57
CA HIS A 721 33.97 12.66 -25.70
C HIS A 721 33.40 13.21 -24.38
N PHE A 722 32.47 12.48 -23.75
CA PHE A 722 31.85 12.88 -22.49
C PHE A 722 32.81 12.90 -21.30
N ASN A 723 33.86 12.08 -21.33
CA ASN A 723 34.80 11.94 -20.22
C ASN A 723 36.13 12.68 -20.44
N LYS A 724 36.19 13.65 -21.37
CA LYS A 724 37.40 14.45 -21.60
C LYS A 724 37.77 15.34 -20.42
#